data_AF-A0AAN9BXA8-F1
#
_entry.id   AF-A0AAN9BXA8-F1
#
_cell.length_a   1.000
_cell.length_b   1.000
_cell.length_c   1.000
_cell.angle_alpha   90.00
_cell.angle_beta   90.00
_cell.angle_gamma   90.00
#
_symmetry.space_group_name_H-M   'P 1'
#
loop_
_entity.id
_entity.type
_entity.pdbx_description
1 polymer ?
#
loop_
_entity_poly.entity_id
_entity_poly.type
_entity_poly.pdbx_seq_one_letter_code
_entity_poly.pdbx_strand_id
1 'polypeptide(L)'
;MDFFFFFFFIFFGRCVSALLESGRLGRWKLLLILVLTVALRESKQTASISTLRPFTPCGPCVCNATVADCSNRDLKYPAPDGLPDNLTRLSLHNNSISDLGPPNVFARFTSLEWLDLSDSILFVNVIPVDAFDGLGRLRELNLSSNKLTLNGDYSAKGPFDSLTSLQRLDLSNNSLEKVEPLLFRALNSTLHWLDFSRNNITYEGESKWPIQYLDNLTYLDLSHNNLKNISRGLFKQGLRTLNLSYNSIPLSDEAYPEDTFEDLKDSLTELQIKANCNGSDASNFTALLHYPDKALSLLRNLQVLCMDGLPYQSFGSGFQNLTSLMKLDLSGKWGGFCYIIMLSNNTFQNLGNSLRTLDLSLCSIGKIDAGTFSPLGDSLRVLDLSYNVGMGFDKLGEAVYGLQGSVLKELYIDSIVEPYSTCVKVSKLNTRYFPNTSLEFISAKNNHLEVFCQGALNNMPHTLSRVSLYGNRLGFGSYFKDLENLVGLTELEVDGHAFAFHIPARYPVDHVEGCNTPEGANTQCQLGWRRHSSPNTHIRTTQGDKDEYEQTESWEQQELTRSEGLTFKLPPNLKTFKSRWNQLYYRLEEITFDPNNSLVDLELRDNLLTTWTGPMRGLNQLETLNLQNNLAYAFGIRFFHDFKSVKNLNLAINYMRGVVGDDEKGLFFEPLDKLQYLDISSNYLNVLPRQIFRGLVNLRFLNLSHNDIVNFNVNITHMANLSTLDLSFNNIKYLSLEIMNHLNNIVERIEVHLDLTFNPLACTCEHMDFLTWVEQSKVVLPSSEHYTCFMSDGNYHPMTDIFQVIDQLESSCIDTLGILVGAVSCAFCLLVAVFSALVYRYRWKLRYLYYASRLAYRRLQTCDNDNDDFEFDAFVSYSSEDNDFVHGELLEELETRAGLRLNVHNRDFIPGRPIPSNIVSAVQSSRRTLVVLSRELVQSEWCHYEMQMATMEAAHTGRDVLLFLLYEDVPSQQLPRDVMYNLQSSTYITFPGTRAEPSLVRDFWTRLAQAIRQ
;
A
#
# COMPACT_ATOMS: atom_id res chain seq x y z
N MET A 1 -24.06 68.74 -23.79
CA MET A 1 -22.70 68.19 -23.59
C MET A 1 -22.90 66.72 -23.29
N ASP A 2 -23.24 65.98 -24.35
CA ASP A 2 -23.91 64.69 -24.28
C ASP A 2 -23.00 63.60 -24.82
N PHE A 3 -21.82 63.47 -24.22
CA PHE A 3 -20.86 62.40 -24.50
C PHE A 3 -20.17 61.82 -23.25
N PHE A 4 -20.55 62.28 -22.04
CA PHE A 4 -19.96 61.81 -20.77
C PHE A 4 -20.88 60.91 -19.93
N PHE A 5 -22.13 60.69 -20.34
CA PHE A 5 -23.09 59.84 -19.62
C PHE A 5 -23.16 58.38 -20.11
N PHE A 6 -22.44 58.02 -21.18
CA PHE A 6 -22.52 56.67 -21.78
C PHE A 6 -21.39 55.72 -21.35
N PHE A 7 -20.30 56.21 -20.75
CA PHE A 7 -19.17 55.37 -20.31
C PHE A 7 -19.25 54.90 -18.85
N PHE A 8 -20.12 55.51 -18.03
CA PHE A 8 -20.28 55.13 -16.62
C PHE A 8 -21.14 53.86 -16.42
N PHE A 9 -21.86 53.41 -17.46
CA PHE A 9 -22.76 52.25 -17.40
C PHE A 9 -22.18 50.93 -17.93
N ILE A 10 -20.99 50.92 -18.54
CA ILE A 10 -20.38 49.70 -19.10
C ILE A 10 -19.37 49.03 -18.14
N PHE A 11 -18.83 49.74 -17.16
CA PHE A 11 -17.86 49.17 -16.20
C PHE A 11 -18.46 48.64 -14.88
N PHE A 12 -19.70 49.02 -14.53
CA PHE A 12 -20.42 48.46 -13.38
C PHE A 12 -21.44 47.36 -13.75
N GLY A 13 -21.44 46.91 -15.01
CA GLY A 13 -22.34 45.89 -15.54
C GLY A 13 -21.82 44.44 -15.51
N ARG A 14 -20.58 44.20 -15.03
CA ARG A 14 -20.01 42.84 -14.93
C ARG A 14 -19.63 42.35 -13.53
N CYS A 15 -19.83 43.16 -12.48
CA CYS A 15 -19.67 42.69 -11.09
C CYS A 15 -20.99 42.37 -10.38
N VAL A 16 -22.16 42.65 -10.97
CA VAL A 16 -23.48 42.35 -10.36
C VAL A 16 -24.15 41.12 -11.00
N SER A 17 -23.52 40.50 -12.01
CA SER A 17 -24.00 39.27 -12.64
C SER A 17 -23.33 37.98 -12.12
N ALA A 18 -22.41 38.06 -11.16
CA ALA A 18 -21.74 36.88 -10.57
C ALA A 18 -22.23 36.55 -9.13
N LEU A 19 -23.18 37.33 -8.60
CA LEU A 19 -23.77 37.13 -7.27
C LEU A 19 -25.27 36.81 -7.31
N LEU A 20 -25.85 36.63 -8.50
CA LEU A 20 -27.27 36.34 -8.71
C LEU A 20 -27.47 35.17 -9.67
N GLU A 21 -26.94 34.00 -9.32
CA GLU A 21 -27.45 32.70 -9.80
C GLU A 21 -27.11 31.56 -8.81
N SER A 22 -27.61 31.65 -7.58
CA SER A 22 -28.10 30.44 -6.88
C SER A 22 -29.27 30.84 -5.98
N GLY A 23 -30.46 30.80 -6.55
CA GLY A 23 -31.70 31.07 -5.85
C GLY A 23 -31.99 30.01 -4.80
N ARG A 24 -32.33 30.45 -3.58
CA ARG A 24 -33.47 29.93 -2.81
C ARG A 24 -33.83 30.93 -1.71
N LEU A 25 -34.82 31.75 -2.01
CA LEU A 25 -35.41 32.76 -1.13
C LEU A 25 -36.90 32.38 -0.95
N GLY A 26 -37.41 32.36 0.28
CA GLY A 26 -38.87 32.37 0.48
C GLY A 26 -39.44 31.83 1.79
N ARG A 27 -39.32 32.60 2.87
CA ARG A 27 -40.31 32.87 3.94
C ARG A 27 -41.40 31.83 4.24
N TRP A 28 -41.52 31.38 5.50
CA TRP A 28 -42.73 31.41 6.37
C TRP A 28 -42.26 31.35 7.84
N LYS A 29 -42.38 32.46 8.59
CA LYS A 29 -43.33 32.68 9.70
C LYS A 29 -43.19 31.75 10.93
N LEU A 30 -42.74 32.38 12.02
CA LEU A 30 -43.31 32.36 13.38
C LEU A 30 -43.93 31.05 13.91
N LEU A 31 -43.25 30.48 14.91
CA LEU A 31 -43.71 30.51 16.31
C LEU A 31 -45.13 29.96 16.57
N LEU A 32 -45.22 28.65 16.78
CA LEU A 32 -46.15 27.90 17.66
C LEU A 32 -45.84 26.41 17.37
N ILE A 33 -45.18 25.63 18.23
CA ILE A 33 -45.59 25.10 19.54
C ILE A 33 -44.35 24.25 19.95
N LEU A 34 -43.47 24.63 20.88
CA LEU A 34 -43.61 24.60 22.35
C LEU A 34 -43.99 23.21 22.89
N VAL A 35 -43.38 22.79 24.01
CA VAL A 35 -43.63 21.55 24.80
C VAL A 35 -42.70 20.39 24.35
N LEU A 36 -41.76 19.81 25.10
CA LEU A 36 -41.39 19.73 26.53
C LEU A 36 -39.95 19.12 26.55
N THR A 37 -38.92 19.81 27.05
CA THR A 37 -38.25 19.64 28.37
C THR A 37 -37.52 18.31 28.67
N VAL A 38 -36.39 18.47 29.40
CA VAL A 38 -35.68 17.51 30.28
C VAL A 38 -34.62 16.66 29.54
N ALA A 39 -33.33 16.56 29.88
CA ALA A 39 -32.50 17.03 31.01
C ALA A 39 -30.99 16.80 30.70
N LEU A 40 -30.13 17.55 31.42
CA LEU A 40 -28.80 17.21 31.99
C LEU A 40 -27.69 16.68 31.03
N ARG A 41 -26.56 17.39 30.84
CA ARG A 41 -25.40 17.64 31.72
C ARG A 41 -24.32 16.52 31.71
N GLU A 42 -23.12 16.91 31.24
CA GLU A 42 -21.74 16.44 31.50
C GLU A 42 -21.31 14.97 31.20
N SER A 43 -20.36 14.81 30.27
CA SER A 43 -18.91 14.49 30.51
C SER A 43 -18.27 13.54 29.48
N LYS A 44 -17.02 13.89 29.11
CA LYS A 44 -15.84 13.08 28.69
C LYS A 44 -15.92 11.98 27.61
N GLN A 45 -14.98 12.18 26.65
CA GLN A 45 -14.05 11.24 26.00
C GLN A 45 -14.53 10.18 24.97
N THR A 46 -13.78 10.22 23.85
CA THR A 46 -13.29 9.14 22.97
C THR A 46 -14.21 8.41 22.00
N ALA A 47 -13.69 8.38 20.77
CA ALA A 47 -13.68 7.28 19.80
C ALA A 47 -14.98 6.92 19.05
N SER A 48 -14.96 7.27 17.76
CA SER A 48 -15.36 6.50 16.58
C SER A 48 -16.52 5.51 16.72
N ILE A 49 -17.58 5.78 15.95
CA ILE A 49 -18.50 4.73 15.47
C ILE A 49 -18.65 4.90 13.96
N SER A 50 -17.97 3.98 13.26
CA SER A 50 -18.35 3.44 11.97
C SER A 50 -19.78 2.89 12.01
N THR A 51 -20.43 2.90 10.85
CA THR A 51 -21.70 2.23 10.54
C THR A 51 -21.96 0.98 11.39
N LEU A 52 -23.02 0.98 12.20
CA LEU A 52 -23.42 -0.20 12.98
C LEU A 52 -24.92 -0.50 12.86
N ARG A 53 -25.19 -1.73 12.43
CA ARG A 53 -26.41 -2.48 12.73
C ARG A 53 -26.63 -2.50 14.26
N PRO A 54 -27.85 -2.65 14.76
CA PRO A 54 -28.09 -2.67 16.21
C PRO A 54 -27.28 -3.79 16.86
N PHE A 55 -26.34 -3.43 17.74
CA PHE A 55 -25.61 -4.37 18.59
C PHE A 55 -26.60 -5.09 19.50
N THR A 56 -26.78 -6.39 19.29
CA THR A 56 -27.16 -7.28 20.38
C THR A 56 -26.04 -7.27 21.42
N PRO A 57 -26.34 -7.15 22.72
CA PRO A 57 -25.33 -7.37 23.76
C PRO A 57 -24.71 -8.76 23.53
N CYS A 58 -23.39 -8.85 23.64
CA CYS A 58 -22.61 -10.09 23.50
C CYS A 58 -21.64 -10.30 24.68
N GLY A 59 -21.93 -9.70 25.84
CA GLY A 59 -21.09 -9.86 27.03
C GLY A 59 -19.59 -9.62 26.76
N PRO A 60 -18.69 -10.47 27.29
CA PRO A 60 -17.24 -10.39 27.03
C PRO A 60 -16.81 -11.01 25.68
N CYS A 61 -17.73 -11.55 24.88
CA CYS A 61 -17.44 -12.38 23.71
C CYS A 61 -17.56 -11.61 22.39
N VAL A 62 -17.11 -12.23 21.30
CA VAL A 62 -17.36 -11.74 19.93
C VAL A 62 -18.50 -12.55 19.32
N CYS A 63 -19.64 -11.90 19.05
CA CYS A 63 -20.81 -12.54 18.46
C CYS A 63 -20.95 -12.15 17.00
N ASN A 64 -21.26 -13.13 16.17
CA ASN A 64 -21.72 -12.93 14.81
C ASN A 64 -22.98 -13.77 14.58
N ALA A 65 -24.13 -13.11 14.49
CA ALA A 65 -25.45 -13.75 14.42
C ALA A 65 -25.69 -14.76 15.57
N THR A 66 -25.64 -16.06 15.29
CA THR A 66 -25.89 -17.15 16.25
C THR A 66 -24.60 -17.85 16.72
N VAL A 67 -23.43 -17.29 16.40
CA VAL A 67 -22.12 -17.81 16.81
C VAL A 67 -21.51 -16.86 17.83
N ALA A 68 -21.05 -17.40 18.94
CA ALA A 68 -20.30 -16.66 19.96
C ALA A 68 -18.91 -17.29 20.15
N ASP A 69 -17.88 -16.47 19.99
CA ASP A 69 -16.50 -16.82 20.33
C ASP A 69 -16.08 -16.09 21.61
N CYS A 70 -15.92 -16.87 22.67
CA CYS A 70 -15.51 -16.46 24.00
C CYS A 70 -14.11 -16.99 24.38
N SER A 71 -13.32 -17.45 23.40
CA SER A 71 -12.02 -18.08 23.65
C SER A 71 -10.97 -17.09 24.17
N ASN A 72 -9.95 -17.55 24.91
CA ASN A 72 -8.79 -16.76 25.34
C ASN A 72 -9.13 -15.49 26.16
N ARG A 73 -10.13 -15.55 27.04
CA ARG A 73 -10.66 -14.38 27.77
C ARG A 73 -10.56 -14.49 29.28
N ASP A 74 -9.81 -15.48 29.78
CA ASP A 74 -9.67 -15.77 31.21
C ASP A 74 -11.02 -15.89 31.94
N LEU A 75 -12.03 -16.43 31.23
CA LEU A 75 -13.36 -16.61 31.79
C LEU A 75 -13.29 -17.66 32.89
N LYS A 76 -13.88 -17.35 34.04
CA LYS A 76 -13.98 -18.26 35.19
C LYS A 76 -15.27 -19.05 35.23
N TYR A 77 -16.22 -18.70 34.36
CA TYR A 77 -17.57 -19.25 34.34
C TYR A 77 -18.00 -19.50 32.89
N PRO A 78 -18.64 -20.64 32.58
CA PRO A 78 -18.88 -21.05 31.20
C PRO A 78 -20.06 -20.33 30.52
N ALA A 79 -20.91 -19.61 31.26
CA ALA A 79 -22.03 -18.86 30.69
C ALA A 79 -22.02 -17.39 31.15
N PRO A 80 -21.15 -16.53 30.59
CA PRO A 80 -21.09 -15.12 30.98
C PRO A 80 -22.37 -14.34 30.61
N ASP A 81 -22.65 -13.29 31.37
CA ASP A 81 -23.81 -12.42 31.15
C ASP A 81 -23.76 -11.73 29.79
N GLY A 82 -24.93 -11.57 29.16
CA GLY A 82 -25.08 -10.82 27.92
C GLY A 82 -24.86 -11.61 26.63
N LEU A 83 -24.70 -12.94 26.67
CA LEU A 83 -24.77 -13.78 25.47
C LEU A 83 -26.22 -13.85 24.90
N PRO A 84 -26.43 -14.05 23.59
CA PRO A 84 -27.76 -14.32 23.03
C PRO A 84 -28.30 -15.72 23.38
N ASP A 85 -29.62 -15.87 23.52
CA ASP A 85 -30.22 -17.18 23.86
C ASP A 85 -30.39 -18.11 22.63
N ASN A 86 -30.36 -17.56 21.42
CA ASN A 86 -30.52 -18.27 20.16
C ASN A 86 -29.20 -18.76 19.55
N LEU A 87 -28.14 -18.90 20.35
CA LEU A 87 -26.84 -19.37 19.89
C LEU A 87 -26.93 -20.80 19.35
N THR A 88 -26.26 -21.03 18.23
CA THR A 88 -26.07 -22.36 17.62
C THR A 88 -24.64 -22.87 17.82
N ARG A 89 -23.66 -21.98 18.00
CA ARG A 89 -22.27 -22.33 18.29
C ARG A 89 -21.68 -21.43 19.39
N LEU A 90 -21.02 -22.05 20.36
CA LEU A 90 -20.35 -21.36 21.45
C LEU A 90 -18.96 -21.95 21.67
N SER A 91 -17.91 -21.15 21.50
CA SER A 91 -16.54 -21.53 21.86
C SER A 91 -16.10 -20.84 23.14
N LEU A 92 -15.65 -21.63 24.10
CA LEU A 92 -15.07 -21.21 25.38
C LEU A 92 -13.64 -21.73 25.53
N HIS A 93 -12.98 -22.07 24.42
CA HIS A 93 -11.63 -22.62 24.40
C HIS A 93 -10.60 -21.73 25.11
N ASN A 94 -9.64 -22.35 25.80
CA ASN A 94 -8.53 -21.66 26.47
C ASN A 94 -9.01 -20.57 27.44
N ASN A 95 -9.70 -20.99 28.50
CA ASN A 95 -10.20 -20.14 29.57
C ASN A 95 -9.83 -20.75 30.94
N SER A 96 -10.15 -20.06 32.03
CA SER A 96 -9.82 -20.49 33.40
C SER A 96 -11.07 -21.03 34.13
N ILE A 97 -11.88 -21.84 33.44
CA ILE A 97 -13.14 -22.38 33.97
C ILE A 97 -12.81 -23.62 34.80
N SER A 98 -12.73 -23.47 36.12
CA SER A 98 -12.38 -24.57 37.02
C SER A 98 -13.53 -25.54 37.31
N ASP A 99 -14.78 -25.10 37.15
CA ASP A 99 -16.00 -25.89 37.39
C ASP A 99 -17.12 -25.42 36.44
N LEU A 100 -18.04 -26.31 36.08
CA LEU A 100 -19.18 -26.00 35.19
C LEU A 100 -20.30 -25.24 35.92
N GLY A 101 -20.18 -25.01 37.22
CA GLY A 101 -21.09 -24.14 37.99
C GLY A 101 -22.40 -24.83 38.40
N PRO A 102 -23.43 -24.05 38.77
CA PRO A 102 -24.69 -24.60 39.29
C PRO A 102 -25.47 -25.40 38.23
N PRO A 103 -26.38 -26.29 38.65
CA PRO A 103 -27.22 -27.08 37.73
C PRO A 103 -27.91 -26.21 36.68
N ASN A 104 -28.04 -26.71 35.45
CA ASN A 104 -28.71 -26.04 34.33
C ASN A 104 -28.01 -24.77 33.79
N VAL A 105 -26.69 -24.64 33.97
CA VAL A 105 -25.90 -23.49 33.50
C VAL A 105 -26.10 -23.17 32.01
N PHE A 106 -26.28 -24.18 31.16
CA PHE A 106 -26.49 -24.01 29.72
C PHE A 106 -27.96 -24.08 29.29
N ALA A 107 -28.92 -24.27 30.21
CA ALA A 107 -30.30 -24.62 29.86
C ALA A 107 -31.05 -23.55 29.04
N ARG A 108 -30.59 -22.30 29.08
CA ARG A 108 -31.10 -21.21 28.23
C ARG A 108 -30.73 -21.36 26.75
N PHE A 109 -29.61 -22.01 26.43
CA PHE A 109 -29.09 -22.15 25.06
C PHE A 109 -29.69 -23.36 24.32
N THR A 110 -31.02 -23.44 24.28
CA THR A 110 -31.75 -24.60 23.72
C THR A 110 -31.53 -24.86 22.23
N SER A 111 -30.95 -23.90 21.49
CA SER A 111 -30.65 -23.99 20.06
C SER A 111 -29.21 -24.40 19.76
N LEU A 112 -28.37 -24.63 20.78
CA LEU A 112 -26.95 -24.89 20.61
C LEU A 112 -26.72 -26.26 19.94
N GLU A 113 -25.91 -26.25 18.88
CA GLU A 113 -25.52 -27.44 18.12
C GLU A 113 -24.04 -27.80 18.31
N TRP A 114 -23.21 -26.83 18.68
CA TRP A 114 -21.77 -27.01 18.89
C TRP A 114 -21.30 -26.24 20.12
N LEU A 115 -20.60 -26.94 21.02
CA LEU A 115 -20.05 -26.38 22.26
C LEU A 115 -18.61 -26.84 22.45
N ASP A 116 -17.72 -25.89 22.64
CA ASP A 116 -16.30 -26.14 22.89
C ASP A 116 -15.90 -25.58 24.26
N LEU A 117 -15.50 -26.49 25.15
CA LEU A 117 -15.02 -26.26 26.51
C LEU A 117 -13.58 -26.79 26.67
N SER A 118 -12.83 -26.88 25.57
CA SER A 118 -11.46 -27.39 25.59
C SER A 118 -10.49 -26.43 26.29
N ASP A 119 -9.39 -26.98 26.81
CA ASP A 119 -8.28 -26.21 27.42
C ASP A 119 -8.76 -25.22 28.49
N SER A 120 -9.79 -25.59 29.25
CA SER A 120 -10.43 -24.70 30.22
C SER A 120 -9.93 -24.89 31.65
N ILE A 121 -8.89 -25.71 31.84
CA ILE A 121 -8.36 -26.12 33.16
C ILE A 121 -9.44 -26.75 34.06
N LEU A 122 -10.44 -27.42 33.47
CA LEU A 122 -11.47 -28.14 34.22
C LEU A 122 -10.82 -29.31 34.97
N PHE A 123 -10.61 -29.14 36.29
CA PHE A 123 -10.14 -30.20 37.19
C PHE A 123 -11.32 -30.66 38.06
N VAL A 124 -12.17 -31.51 37.47
CA VAL A 124 -13.33 -32.07 38.17
C VAL A 124 -13.28 -33.59 38.11
N ASN A 125 -13.41 -34.24 39.27
CA ASN A 125 -13.47 -35.70 39.35
C ASN A 125 -14.77 -36.27 38.73
N VAL A 126 -15.86 -35.50 38.79
CA VAL A 126 -17.20 -35.89 38.35
C VAL A 126 -17.86 -34.68 37.69
N ILE A 127 -18.28 -34.81 36.42
CA ILE A 127 -19.13 -33.79 35.79
C ILE A 127 -20.51 -33.86 36.46
N PRO A 128 -21.07 -32.73 36.95
CA PRO A 128 -22.42 -32.73 37.51
C PRO A 128 -23.44 -33.33 36.53
N VAL A 129 -24.33 -34.20 37.01
CA VAL A 129 -25.29 -34.93 36.16
C VAL A 129 -26.29 -34.05 35.39
N ASP A 130 -26.44 -32.80 35.82
CA ASP A 130 -27.34 -31.80 35.22
C ASP A 130 -26.57 -30.66 34.54
N ALA A 131 -25.25 -30.81 34.31
CA ALA A 131 -24.40 -29.75 33.75
C ALA A 131 -24.83 -29.33 32.34
N PHE A 132 -25.23 -30.30 31.51
CA PHE A 132 -25.60 -30.09 30.10
C PHE A 132 -27.11 -30.15 29.84
N ASP A 133 -27.93 -30.13 30.90
CA ASP A 133 -29.38 -30.15 30.76
C ASP A 133 -29.89 -28.95 29.93
N GLY A 134 -30.85 -29.22 29.05
CA GLY A 134 -31.39 -28.25 28.08
C GLY A 134 -30.70 -28.23 26.71
N LEU A 135 -29.55 -28.90 26.55
CA LEU A 135 -28.79 -28.97 25.29
C LEU A 135 -29.18 -30.13 24.37
N GLY A 136 -30.48 -30.42 24.26
CA GLY A 136 -30.98 -31.58 23.49
C GLY A 136 -30.74 -31.54 21.97
N ARG A 137 -30.33 -30.39 21.42
CA ARG A 137 -29.95 -30.19 20.00
C ARG A 137 -28.45 -30.26 19.74
N LEU A 138 -27.63 -30.38 20.79
CA LEU A 138 -26.18 -30.38 20.67
C LEU A 138 -25.73 -31.59 19.85
N ARG A 139 -24.90 -31.35 18.84
CA ARG A 139 -24.35 -32.37 17.94
C ARG A 139 -22.88 -32.63 18.20
N GLU A 140 -22.14 -31.62 18.65
CA GLU A 140 -20.72 -31.73 18.94
C GLU A 140 -20.37 -31.06 20.26
N LEU A 141 -19.67 -31.81 21.10
CA LEU A 141 -19.18 -31.36 22.39
C LEU A 141 -17.67 -31.65 22.47
N ASN A 142 -16.88 -30.60 22.64
CA ASN A 142 -15.44 -30.71 22.85
C ASN A 142 -15.10 -30.44 24.33
N LEU A 143 -14.58 -31.45 25.00
CA LEU A 143 -14.09 -31.41 26.39
C LEU A 143 -12.59 -31.76 26.47
N SER A 144 -11.88 -31.70 25.35
CA SER A 144 -10.47 -32.07 25.26
C SER A 144 -9.54 -31.16 26.05
N SER A 145 -8.33 -31.64 26.36
CA SER A 145 -7.28 -30.87 27.02
C SER A 145 -7.69 -30.29 28.37
N ASN A 146 -8.51 -31.03 29.13
CA ASN A 146 -8.88 -30.69 30.49
C ASN A 146 -8.20 -31.67 31.47
N LYS A 147 -8.69 -31.77 32.71
CA LYS A 147 -8.18 -32.71 33.73
C LYS A 147 -9.29 -33.61 34.27
N LEU A 148 -10.19 -34.03 33.38
CA LEU A 148 -11.32 -34.88 33.73
C LEU A 148 -10.86 -36.30 34.05
N THR A 149 -11.39 -36.89 35.12
CA THR A 149 -11.18 -38.31 35.47
C THR A 149 -12.44 -39.17 35.27
N LEU A 150 -13.63 -38.58 35.36
CA LEU A 150 -14.95 -39.21 35.13
C LEU A 150 -15.18 -40.52 35.90
N ASN A 151 -14.58 -40.68 37.07
CA ASN A 151 -14.67 -41.90 37.90
C ASN A 151 -15.91 -41.92 38.83
N GLY A 152 -16.98 -41.21 38.49
CA GLY A 152 -18.23 -41.15 39.28
C GLY A 152 -19.15 -42.36 39.07
N ASP A 153 -20.06 -42.62 40.02
CA ASP A 153 -21.16 -43.57 39.83
C ASP A 153 -22.31 -42.88 39.07
N TYR A 154 -22.51 -43.28 37.80
CA TYR A 154 -23.55 -42.74 36.91
C TYR A 154 -24.72 -43.70 36.69
N SER A 155 -24.91 -44.67 37.58
CA SER A 155 -25.96 -45.70 37.46
C SER A 155 -27.38 -45.12 37.37
N ALA A 156 -27.66 -44.02 38.08
CA ALA A 156 -28.97 -43.37 38.08
C ALA A 156 -29.20 -42.42 36.89
N LYS A 157 -28.30 -41.47 36.66
CA LYS A 157 -28.30 -40.48 35.56
C LYS A 157 -26.87 -40.10 35.21
N GLY A 158 -26.50 -40.15 33.94
CA GLY A 158 -25.19 -39.71 33.44
C GLY A 158 -25.18 -38.23 33.02
N PRO A 159 -24.02 -37.55 33.04
CA PRO A 159 -23.91 -36.14 32.66
C PRO A 159 -24.26 -35.86 31.20
N PHE A 160 -24.22 -36.88 30.34
CA PHE A 160 -24.54 -36.77 28.92
C PHE A 160 -25.97 -37.24 28.59
N ASP A 161 -26.76 -37.68 29.58
CA ASP A 161 -28.08 -38.30 29.34
C ASP A 161 -29.08 -37.36 28.65
N SER A 162 -28.94 -36.04 28.81
CA SER A 162 -29.80 -35.03 28.18
C SER A 162 -29.36 -34.64 26.75
N LEU A 163 -28.20 -35.09 26.28
CA LEU A 163 -27.63 -34.73 24.97
C LEU A 163 -28.14 -35.64 23.84
N THR A 164 -29.46 -35.69 23.67
CA THR A 164 -30.16 -36.65 22.79
C THR A 164 -29.90 -36.50 21.28
N SER A 165 -29.10 -35.53 20.84
CA SER A 165 -28.71 -35.34 19.44
C SER A 165 -27.20 -35.42 19.22
N LEU A 166 -26.42 -35.78 20.24
CA LEU A 166 -24.96 -35.70 20.18
C LEU A 166 -24.39 -36.74 19.22
N GLN A 167 -23.57 -36.27 18.28
CA GLN A 167 -22.94 -37.05 17.22
C GLN A 167 -21.43 -37.20 17.40
N ARG A 168 -20.77 -36.18 17.96
CA ARG A 168 -19.33 -36.13 18.17
C ARG A 168 -19.01 -35.71 19.61
N LEU A 169 -18.15 -36.48 20.26
CA LEU A 169 -17.69 -36.20 21.61
C LEU A 169 -16.17 -36.34 21.67
N ASP A 170 -15.49 -35.24 22.00
CA ASP A 170 -14.03 -35.22 22.20
C ASP A 170 -13.70 -35.18 23.69
N LEU A 171 -13.08 -36.24 24.19
CA LEU A 171 -12.58 -36.40 25.55
C LEU A 171 -11.04 -36.58 25.57
N SER A 172 -10.37 -36.23 24.48
CA SER A 172 -8.93 -36.41 24.34
C SER A 172 -8.13 -35.53 25.32
N ASN A 173 -6.89 -35.91 25.60
CA ASN A 173 -5.96 -35.14 26.43
C ASN A 173 -6.52 -34.78 27.81
N ASN A 174 -7.17 -35.76 28.47
CA ASN A 174 -7.69 -35.64 29.83
C ASN A 174 -6.89 -36.55 30.79
N SER A 175 -7.46 -36.95 31.92
CA SER A 175 -6.82 -37.83 32.90
C SER A 175 -7.69 -39.08 33.18
N LEU A 176 -8.33 -39.59 32.14
CA LEU A 176 -9.20 -40.77 32.24
C LEU A 176 -8.33 -42.03 32.42
N GLU A 177 -8.54 -42.77 33.51
CA GLU A 177 -7.86 -44.05 33.78
C GLU A 177 -8.77 -45.26 33.51
N LYS A 178 -10.03 -45.12 33.90
CA LYS A 178 -11.12 -46.07 33.66
C LYS A 178 -12.33 -45.27 33.19
N VAL A 179 -13.16 -45.88 32.35
CA VAL A 179 -14.39 -45.25 31.87
C VAL A 179 -15.57 -46.07 32.37
N GLU A 180 -16.48 -45.44 33.10
CA GLU A 180 -17.64 -46.10 33.72
C GLU A 180 -18.57 -46.68 32.64
N PRO A 181 -19.06 -47.92 32.78
CA PRO A 181 -19.78 -48.62 31.70
C PRO A 181 -21.04 -47.91 31.20
N LEU A 182 -21.78 -47.23 32.09
CA LEU A 182 -23.08 -46.63 31.77
C LEU A 182 -23.00 -45.17 31.34
N LEU A 183 -21.81 -44.58 31.30
CA LEU A 183 -21.56 -43.16 31.01
C LEU A 183 -22.21 -42.67 29.70
N PHE A 184 -22.27 -43.51 28.66
CA PHE A 184 -22.83 -43.14 27.34
C PHE A 184 -24.13 -43.86 26.98
N ARG A 185 -24.81 -44.50 27.95
CA ARG A 185 -25.99 -45.34 27.68
C ARG A 185 -27.10 -44.62 26.90
N ALA A 186 -27.28 -43.32 27.14
CA ALA A 186 -28.30 -42.50 26.49
C ALA A 186 -27.91 -42.03 25.08
N LEU A 187 -26.63 -42.14 24.72
CA LEU A 187 -26.09 -41.73 23.42
C LEU A 187 -26.02 -42.88 22.41
N ASN A 188 -26.61 -44.03 22.74
CA ASN A 188 -26.47 -45.30 22.03
C ASN A 188 -26.69 -45.22 20.51
N SER A 189 -27.67 -44.42 20.10
CA SER A 189 -28.16 -44.32 18.72
C SER A 189 -27.76 -43.01 18.05
N THR A 190 -27.08 -42.10 18.75
CA THR A 190 -26.78 -40.76 18.26
C THR A 190 -25.29 -40.54 18.04
N LEU A 191 -24.42 -41.13 18.86
CA LEU A 191 -22.99 -40.88 18.83
C LEU A 191 -22.29 -41.69 17.73
N HIS A 192 -21.53 -41.01 16.88
CA HIS A 192 -20.86 -41.62 15.71
C HIS A 192 -19.33 -41.50 15.78
N TRP A 193 -18.81 -40.52 16.53
CA TRP A 193 -17.38 -40.21 16.65
C TRP A 193 -17.05 -39.95 18.11
N LEU A 194 -16.04 -40.67 18.61
CA LEU A 194 -15.58 -40.59 20.00
C LEU A 194 -14.06 -40.61 20.05
N ASP A 195 -13.47 -39.64 20.73
CA ASP A 195 -12.03 -39.54 20.91
C ASP A 195 -11.66 -39.59 22.39
N PHE A 196 -10.87 -40.60 22.75
CA PHE A 196 -10.27 -40.84 24.06
C PHE A 196 -8.75 -40.72 24.04
N SER A 197 -8.18 -40.20 22.96
CA SER A 197 -6.74 -40.17 22.79
C SER A 197 -6.04 -39.36 23.88
N ARG A 198 -4.77 -39.64 24.15
CA ARG A 198 -3.94 -38.91 25.15
C ARG A 198 -4.57 -38.93 26.56
N ASN A 199 -5.06 -40.08 26.99
CA ASN A 199 -5.52 -40.31 28.35
C ASN A 199 -4.63 -41.36 29.04
N ASN A 200 -5.04 -41.87 30.19
CA ASN A 200 -4.31 -42.88 30.97
C ASN A 200 -5.06 -44.21 31.00
N ILE A 201 -5.89 -44.49 29.98
CA ILE A 201 -6.86 -45.57 29.99
C ILE A 201 -6.17 -46.94 30.02
N THR A 202 -6.65 -47.80 30.91
CA THR A 202 -6.28 -49.22 31.00
C THR A 202 -7.51 -50.12 30.84
N TYR A 203 -7.32 -51.34 30.35
CA TYR A 203 -8.38 -52.34 30.23
C TYR A 203 -7.89 -53.71 30.72
N GLU A 204 -8.56 -54.25 31.75
CA GLU A 204 -8.21 -55.54 32.39
C GLU A 204 -9.31 -56.61 32.23
N GLY A 205 -10.32 -56.38 31.38
CA GLY A 205 -11.30 -57.42 31.00
C GLY A 205 -12.40 -57.76 32.04
N GLU A 206 -12.39 -57.18 33.23
CA GLU A 206 -13.35 -57.52 34.31
C GLU A 206 -14.69 -56.75 34.24
N SER A 207 -14.80 -55.68 33.45
CA SER A 207 -16.00 -54.83 33.34
C SER A 207 -16.43 -54.62 31.89
N LYS A 208 -17.74 -54.49 31.65
CA LYS A 208 -18.27 -54.18 30.31
C LYS A 208 -17.75 -52.82 29.85
N TRP A 209 -17.03 -52.80 28.75
CA TRP A 209 -16.48 -51.58 28.16
C TRP A 209 -17.60 -50.64 27.70
N PRO A 210 -17.56 -49.32 27.98
CA PRO A 210 -18.70 -48.42 27.77
C PRO A 210 -19.12 -48.25 26.31
N ILE A 211 -18.21 -48.45 25.35
CA ILE A 211 -18.55 -48.37 23.92
C ILE A 211 -19.50 -49.49 23.47
N GLN A 212 -19.66 -50.55 24.27
CA GLN A 212 -20.59 -51.64 23.97
C GLN A 212 -22.05 -51.17 23.93
N TYR A 213 -22.36 -50.01 24.52
CA TYR A 213 -23.68 -49.37 24.44
C TYR A 213 -23.86 -48.45 23.23
N LEU A 214 -22.82 -48.21 22.42
CA LEU A 214 -22.85 -47.26 21.30
C LEU A 214 -23.03 -47.97 19.96
N ASP A 215 -24.29 -48.18 19.55
CA ASP A 215 -24.64 -48.97 18.37
C ASP A 215 -24.28 -48.29 17.03
N ASN A 216 -24.24 -46.95 17.00
CA ASN A 216 -23.95 -46.17 15.78
C ASN A 216 -22.52 -45.61 15.73
N LEU A 217 -21.64 -46.05 16.63
CA LEU A 217 -20.25 -45.57 16.66
C LEU A 217 -19.48 -46.06 15.43
N THR A 218 -18.88 -45.13 14.69
CA THR A 218 -18.11 -45.42 13.47
C THR A 218 -16.64 -45.05 13.56
N TYR A 219 -16.29 -44.12 14.44
CA TYR A 219 -14.91 -43.67 14.66
C TYR A 219 -14.60 -43.73 16.16
N LEU A 220 -13.46 -44.36 16.47
CA LEU A 220 -12.94 -44.45 17.83
C LEU A 220 -11.43 -44.21 17.82
N ASP A 221 -10.99 -43.17 18.54
CA ASP A 221 -9.58 -42.95 18.82
C ASP A 221 -9.26 -43.26 20.29
N LEU A 222 -8.37 -44.23 20.49
CA LEU A 222 -7.84 -44.68 21.79
C LEU A 222 -6.31 -44.50 21.83
N SER A 223 -5.74 -43.71 20.94
CA SER A 223 -4.29 -43.55 20.84
C SER A 223 -3.70 -42.83 22.06
N HIS A 224 -2.40 -43.00 22.33
CA HIS A 224 -1.75 -42.38 23.48
C HIS A 224 -2.45 -42.72 24.81
N ASN A 225 -2.66 -44.01 25.08
CA ASN A 225 -3.22 -44.54 26.33
C ASN A 225 -2.30 -45.66 26.87
N ASN A 226 -2.76 -46.44 27.86
CA ASN A 226 -1.97 -47.51 28.49
C ASN A 226 -2.55 -48.92 28.26
N LEU A 227 -3.19 -49.14 27.11
CA LEU A 227 -3.69 -50.48 26.76
C LEU A 227 -2.51 -51.44 26.57
N LYS A 228 -2.57 -52.62 27.18
CA LYS A 228 -1.49 -53.63 27.09
C LYS A 228 -1.87 -54.84 26.24
N ASN A 229 -3.10 -55.29 26.37
CA ASN A 229 -3.67 -56.39 25.59
C ASN A 229 -5.04 -55.98 25.07
N ILE A 230 -5.43 -56.57 23.95
CA ILE A 230 -6.78 -56.44 23.41
C ILE A 230 -7.38 -57.83 23.21
N SER A 231 -8.70 -57.93 23.27
CA SER A 231 -9.43 -59.19 23.14
C SER A 231 -10.80 -58.96 22.52
N ARG A 232 -11.43 -60.06 22.09
CA ARG A 232 -12.80 -60.03 21.58
C ARG A 232 -13.77 -59.38 22.58
N GLY A 233 -14.75 -58.63 22.07
CA GLY A 233 -15.72 -57.93 22.89
C GLY A 233 -15.22 -56.60 23.49
N LEU A 234 -13.96 -56.23 23.25
CA LEU A 234 -13.49 -54.87 23.55
C LEU A 234 -14.17 -53.86 22.62
N PHE A 235 -14.25 -54.15 21.32
CA PHE A 235 -14.82 -53.27 20.30
C PHE A 235 -16.26 -53.63 19.94
N LYS A 236 -16.98 -52.69 19.32
CA LYS A 236 -18.38 -52.85 18.89
C LYS A 236 -18.46 -52.90 17.37
N GLN A 237 -19.32 -53.77 16.85
CA GLN A 237 -19.63 -53.83 15.42
C GLN A 237 -20.12 -52.47 14.90
N GLY A 238 -19.70 -52.08 13.70
CA GLY A 238 -20.07 -50.81 13.06
C GLY A 238 -18.92 -49.81 12.97
N LEU A 239 -17.86 -49.99 13.78
CA LEU A 239 -16.65 -49.18 13.69
C LEU A 239 -16.00 -49.31 12.30
N ARG A 240 -15.69 -48.15 11.72
CA ARG A 240 -15.01 -47.99 10.42
C ARG A 240 -13.55 -47.57 10.59
N THR A 241 -13.28 -46.71 11.58
CA THR A 241 -11.92 -46.23 11.89
C THR A 241 -11.62 -46.50 13.35
N LEU A 242 -10.49 -47.15 13.59
CA LEU A 242 -9.99 -47.45 14.93
C LEU A 242 -8.52 -47.07 15.03
N ASN A 243 -8.21 -46.18 15.97
CA ASN A 243 -6.83 -45.80 16.29
C ASN A 243 -6.45 -46.30 17.68
N LEU A 244 -5.46 -47.19 17.74
CA LEU A 244 -4.88 -47.77 18.94
C LEU A 244 -3.40 -47.42 19.06
N SER A 245 -2.91 -46.45 18.30
CA SER A 245 -1.50 -46.13 18.25
C SER A 245 -1.00 -45.58 19.60
N TYR A 246 0.30 -45.66 19.90
CA TYR A 246 0.86 -45.13 21.15
C TYR A 246 0.22 -45.69 22.43
N ASN A 247 -0.11 -46.98 22.44
CA ASN A 247 -0.41 -47.73 23.65
C ASN A 247 0.82 -48.59 24.03
N SER A 248 0.59 -49.71 24.71
CA SER A 248 1.61 -50.68 25.09
C SER A 248 1.23 -52.09 24.62
N ILE A 249 0.64 -52.18 23.40
CA ILE A 249 0.11 -53.43 22.83
C ILE A 249 1.14 -54.04 21.84
N PRO A 250 2.04 -54.95 22.27
CA PRO A 250 3.09 -55.45 21.40
C PRO A 250 2.52 -56.17 20.17
N LEU A 251 3.17 -56.02 19.01
CA LEU A 251 2.81 -56.78 17.81
C LEU A 251 3.20 -58.25 18.00
N SER A 252 2.25 -59.06 18.48
CA SER A 252 2.38 -60.51 18.66
C SER A 252 0.99 -61.16 18.69
N ASP A 253 0.93 -62.48 18.45
CA ASP A 253 -0.31 -63.27 18.57
C ASP A 253 -0.85 -63.29 20.02
N GLU A 254 -0.01 -63.03 21.03
CA GLU A 254 -0.43 -63.02 22.44
C GLU A 254 -1.22 -61.75 22.80
N ALA A 255 -0.78 -60.60 22.31
CA ALA A 255 -1.47 -59.33 22.54
C ALA A 255 -2.61 -59.07 21.55
N TYR A 256 -2.56 -59.73 20.38
CA TYR A 256 -3.63 -59.78 19.36
C TYR A 256 -4.08 -61.23 19.12
N PRO A 257 -4.86 -61.84 20.04
CA PRO A 257 -5.49 -63.14 19.80
C PRO A 257 -6.28 -63.19 18.49
N GLU A 258 -6.43 -64.37 17.89
CA GLU A 258 -7.06 -64.54 16.57
C GLU A 258 -8.47 -63.93 16.46
N ASP A 259 -9.27 -63.98 17.53
CA ASP A 259 -10.65 -63.48 17.56
C ASP A 259 -10.79 -62.00 17.96
N THR A 260 -9.67 -61.29 18.15
CA THR A 260 -9.63 -59.88 18.60
C THR A 260 -10.53 -58.96 17.78
N PHE A 261 -10.51 -59.13 16.44
CA PHE A 261 -11.24 -58.28 15.51
C PHE A 261 -12.53 -58.93 14.97
N GLU A 262 -13.00 -60.03 15.58
CA GLU A 262 -14.20 -60.76 15.15
C GLU A 262 -15.43 -59.85 15.07
N ASP A 263 -15.59 -58.94 16.03
CA ASP A 263 -16.72 -58.00 16.08
C ASP A 263 -16.62 -56.87 15.02
N LEU A 264 -15.43 -56.69 14.42
CA LEU A 264 -15.11 -55.62 13.47
C LEU A 264 -14.95 -56.08 12.02
N LYS A 265 -14.96 -57.40 11.78
CA LYS A 265 -14.62 -58.05 10.50
C LYS A 265 -15.39 -57.51 9.29
N ASP A 266 -16.64 -57.09 9.50
CA ASP A 266 -17.53 -56.64 8.42
C ASP A 266 -17.54 -55.11 8.23
N SER A 267 -17.04 -54.32 9.19
CA SER A 267 -17.21 -52.86 9.18
C SER A 267 -15.90 -52.06 9.10
N LEU A 268 -14.79 -52.59 9.63
CA LEU A 268 -13.57 -51.80 9.80
C LEU A 268 -12.86 -51.57 8.45
N THR A 269 -12.59 -50.30 8.15
CA THR A 269 -11.93 -49.84 6.93
C THR A 269 -10.56 -49.25 7.20
N GLU A 270 -10.31 -48.73 8.40
CA GLU A 270 -9.04 -48.13 8.79
C GLU A 270 -8.64 -48.57 10.20
N LEU A 271 -7.41 -49.07 10.31
CA LEU A 271 -6.81 -49.51 11.57
C LEU A 271 -5.42 -48.89 11.71
N GLN A 272 -5.18 -48.22 12.84
CA GLN A 272 -3.88 -47.66 13.20
C GLN A 272 -3.40 -48.29 14.51
N ILE A 273 -2.25 -48.96 14.48
CA ILE A 273 -1.63 -49.64 15.63
C ILE A 273 -0.12 -49.32 15.73
N LYS A 274 0.27 -48.09 15.35
CA LYS A 274 1.67 -47.62 15.42
C LYS A 274 2.11 -47.32 16.84
N ALA A 275 3.42 -47.25 17.06
CA ALA A 275 4.06 -46.82 18.30
C ALA A 275 3.62 -47.60 19.55
N ASN A 276 3.30 -48.88 19.41
CA ASN A 276 2.85 -49.72 20.52
C ASN A 276 3.97 -50.49 21.22
N CYS A 277 5.16 -50.52 20.61
CA CYS A 277 6.35 -51.13 21.17
C CYS A 277 7.21 -50.07 21.87
N ASN A 278 7.61 -50.28 23.12
CA ASN A 278 8.44 -49.29 23.83
C ASN A 278 9.84 -49.24 23.21
N GLY A 279 10.26 -48.08 22.67
CA GLY A 279 11.50 -47.94 21.89
C GLY A 279 12.79 -48.30 22.63
N SER A 280 12.79 -48.33 23.97
CA SER A 280 13.92 -48.78 24.80
C SER A 280 14.11 -50.31 24.79
N ASP A 281 13.08 -51.06 24.44
CA ASP A 281 13.04 -52.54 24.54
C ASP A 281 13.13 -53.22 23.17
N ALA A 282 13.03 -52.47 22.06
CA ALA A 282 13.05 -53.02 20.71
C ALA A 282 14.33 -53.82 20.39
N SER A 283 15.47 -53.49 20.99
CA SER A 283 16.72 -54.27 20.81
C SER A 283 16.71 -55.63 21.54
N ASN A 284 15.93 -55.77 22.61
CA ASN A 284 15.84 -57.00 23.42
C ASN A 284 14.68 -57.92 23.00
N PHE A 285 13.62 -57.38 22.38
CA PHE A 285 12.41 -58.13 22.00
C PHE A 285 12.34 -58.56 20.53
N THR A 286 13.37 -58.32 19.72
CA THR A 286 13.38 -58.59 18.27
C THR A 286 12.98 -60.02 17.88
N ALA A 287 13.22 -61.03 18.73
CA ALA A 287 12.89 -62.43 18.45
C ALA A 287 11.43 -62.82 18.76
N LEU A 288 10.68 -62.00 19.51
CA LEU A 288 9.31 -62.31 19.97
C LEU A 288 8.23 -61.49 19.27
N LEU A 289 8.59 -60.42 18.56
CA LEU A 289 7.64 -59.57 17.83
C LEU A 289 7.45 -60.06 16.40
N HIS A 290 6.20 -60.16 15.97
CA HIS A 290 5.81 -60.51 14.61
C HIS A 290 4.46 -59.88 14.26
N TYR A 291 4.19 -59.67 12.97
CA TYR A 291 2.90 -59.10 12.56
C TYR A 291 1.76 -60.08 12.90
N PRO A 292 0.68 -59.63 13.58
CA PRO A 292 -0.42 -60.50 14.03
C PRO A 292 -1.36 -60.87 12.87
N ASP A 293 -0.85 -61.67 11.93
CA ASP A 293 -1.50 -61.97 10.66
C ASP A 293 -2.83 -62.71 10.83
N LYS A 294 -2.95 -63.60 11.82
CA LYS A 294 -4.19 -64.34 12.12
C LYS A 294 -5.33 -63.40 12.52
N ALA A 295 -5.09 -62.51 13.49
CA ALA A 295 -6.11 -61.55 13.95
C ALA A 295 -6.51 -60.59 12.82
N LEU A 296 -5.53 -60.09 12.07
CA LEU A 296 -5.78 -59.19 10.94
C LEU A 296 -6.52 -59.89 9.79
N SER A 297 -6.33 -61.20 9.59
CA SER A 297 -6.94 -61.95 8.48
C SER A 297 -8.47 -61.92 8.45
N LEU A 298 -9.12 -61.55 9.55
CA LEU A 298 -10.58 -61.39 9.64
C LEU A 298 -11.08 -60.12 8.92
N LEU A 299 -10.24 -59.09 8.80
CA LEU A 299 -10.62 -57.74 8.37
C LEU A 299 -10.61 -57.57 6.84
N ARG A 300 -11.48 -58.30 6.12
CA ARG A 300 -11.49 -58.31 4.64
C ARG A 300 -11.81 -56.96 3.99
N ASN A 301 -12.54 -56.10 4.70
CA ASN A 301 -12.94 -54.76 4.26
C ASN A 301 -11.92 -53.67 4.61
N LEU A 302 -10.81 -54.02 5.28
CA LEU A 302 -9.78 -53.07 5.68
C LEU A 302 -9.11 -52.47 4.44
N GLN A 303 -9.07 -51.14 4.37
CA GLN A 303 -8.50 -50.37 3.27
C GLN A 303 -7.19 -49.69 3.65
N VAL A 304 -7.07 -49.24 4.90
CA VAL A 304 -5.89 -48.54 5.42
C VAL A 304 -5.40 -49.26 6.67
N LEU A 305 -4.12 -49.60 6.67
CA LEU A 305 -3.44 -50.21 7.81
C LEU A 305 -2.14 -49.47 8.10
N CYS A 306 -2.03 -48.93 9.31
CA CYS A 306 -0.82 -48.27 9.82
C CYS A 306 -0.25 -49.09 10.96
N MET A 307 0.99 -49.57 10.84
CA MET A 307 1.67 -50.40 11.85
C MET A 307 3.15 -50.03 11.96
N ASP A 308 3.80 -50.47 13.04
CA ASP A 308 5.24 -50.32 13.16
C ASP A 308 5.99 -51.25 12.21
N GLY A 309 7.07 -50.78 11.61
CA GLY A 309 7.95 -51.60 10.77
C GLY A 309 8.91 -52.44 11.63
N LEU A 310 8.78 -53.77 11.56
CA LEU A 310 9.56 -54.70 12.38
C LEU A 310 10.87 -55.16 11.69
N PRO A 311 11.97 -55.36 12.44
CA PRO A 311 13.24 -55.82 11.88
C PRO A 311 13.17 -57.30 11.50
N TYR A 312 13.68 -57.67 10.32
CA TYR A 312 13.80 -59.07 9.84
C TYR A 312 12.49 -59.88 9.74
N GLN A 313 11.33 -59.21 9.77
CA GLN A 313 10.03 -59.89 9.66
C GLN A 313 9.47 -59.86 8.24
N SER A 314 8.72 -60.91 7.88
CA SER A 314 7.92 -60.99 6.66
C SER A 314 6.43 -61.04 7.00
N PHE A 315 5.56 -60.63 6.08
CA PHE A 315 4.11 -60.74 6.27
C PHE A 315 3.68 -62.21 6.23
N GLY A 316 2.94 -62.66 7.23
CA GLY A 316 2.36 -64.02 7.29
C GLY A 316 1.22 -64.23 6.29
N SER A 317 0.79 -65.48 6.12
CA SER A 317 -0.25 -65.85 5.14
C SER A 317 -1.61 -65.20 5.41
N GLY A 318 -1.91 -64.82 6.66
CA GLY A 318 -3.16 -64.16 7.02
C GLY A 318 -3.41 -62.84 6.27
N PHE A 319 -2.35 -62.15 5.85
CA PHE A 319 -2.45 -60.91 5.07
C PHE A 319 -3.06 -61.11 3.67
N GLN A 320 -3.04 -62.32 3.12
CA GLN A 320 -3.70 -62.62 1.83
C GLN A 320 -5.22 -62.40 1.91
N ASN A 321 -5.81 -62.50 3.11
CA ASN A 321 -7.24 -62.27 3.32
C ASN A 321 -7.62 -60.78 3.34
N LEU A 322 -6.66 -59.86 3.44
CA LEU A 322 -6.89 -58.41 3.43
C LEU A 322 -7.17 -57.90 2.00
N THR A 323 -8.20 -58.45 1.36
CA THR A 323 -8.49 -58.27 -0.07
C THR A 323 -8.79 -56.83 -0.47
N SER A 324 -9.19 -55.96 0.48
CA SER A 324 -9.49 -54.55 0.22
C SER A 324 -8.36 -53.58 0.57
N LEU A 325 -7.20 -54.06 1.05
CA LEU A 325 -6.14 -53.21 1.58
C LEU A 325 -5.49 -52.39 0.48
N MET A 326 -5.72 -51.07 0.49
CA MET A 326 -5.20 -50.13 -0.50
C MET A 326 -3.95 -49.39 -0.03
N LYS A 327 -3.81 -49.14 1.28
CA LYS A 327 -2.68 -48.42 1.86
C LYS A 327 -2.11 -49.18 3.04
N LEU A 328 -0.80 -49.41 2.99
CA LEU A 328 0.00 -49.96 4.08
C LEU A 328 1.07 -48.93 4.44
N ASP A 329 1.06 -48.47 5.68
CA ASP A 329 2.03 -47.53 6.22
C ASP A 329 2.82 -48.20 7.35
N LEU A 330 4.10 -48.46 7.07
CA LEU A 330 5.08 -49.01 8.01
C LEU A 330 6.11 -47.96 8.44
N SER A 331 5.93 -46.71 8.01
CA SER A 331 6.93 -45.66 8.16
C SER A 331 7.12 -45.22 9.61
N GLY A 332 8.29 -44.64 9.87
CA GLY A 332 8.59 -43.92 11.12
C GLY A 332 7.89 -42.56 11.24
N LYS A 333 6.96 -42.21 10.34
CA LYS A 333 6.20 -40.95 10.40
C LYS A 333 5.21 -40.96 11.57
N TRP A 334 4.84 -39.75 12.00
CA TRP A 334 3.90 -39.53 13.10
C TRP A 334 4.28 -40.29 14.36
N GLY A 335 5.59 -40.38 14.63
CA GLY A 335 6.26 -41.07 15.75
C GLY A 335 5.95 -42.57 15.89
N GLY A 336 5.47 -43.22 14.82
CA GLY A 336 5.57 -44.66 14.67
C GLY A 336 7.03 -45.12 14.65
N PHE A 337 7.26 -46.39 14.96
CA PHE A 337 8.58 -46.98 14.92
C PHE A 337 8.76 -47.76 13.61
N CYS A 338 9.86 -47.51 12.90
CA CYS A 338 10.26 -48.37 11.81
C CYS A 338 11.72 -48.79 11.93
N TYR A 339 11.93 -50.08 12.18
CA TYR A 339 13.23 -50.71 12.36
C TYR A 339 13.55 -51.68 11.22
N ILE A 340 12.93 -51.50 10.05
CA ILE A 340 13.18 -52.33 8.88
C ILE A 340 14.55 -51.97 8.30
N ILE A 341 15.59 -52.70 8.71
CA ILE A 341 16.96 -52.50 8.22
C ILE A 341 17.30 -53.32 6.98
N MET A 342 16.54 -54.39 6.71
CA MET A 342 16.70 -55.25 5.53
C MET A 342 15.34 -55.67 4.98
N LEU A 343 15.18 -55.57 3.67
CA LEU A 343 14.07 -56.14 2.92
C LEU A 343 14.55 -57.32 2.06
N SER A 344 13.81 -58.43 2.14
CA SER A 344 14.11 -59.65 1.40
C SER A 344 13.04 -59.94 0.36
N ASN A 345 13.34 -60.82 -0.60
CA ASN A 345 12.39 -61.23 -1.64
C ASN A 345 11.06 -61.79 -1.08
N ASN A 346 11.06 -62.33 0.14
CA ASN A 346 9.87 -62.92 0.75
C ASN A 346 9.08 -61.92 1.62
N THR A 347 9.60 -60.71 1.86
CA THR A 347 9.01 -59.78 2.83
C THR A 347 7.54 -59.48 2.50
N PHE A 348 7.22 -59.15 1.24
CA PHE A 348 5.88 -58.76 0.79
C PHE A 348 5.10 -59.87 0.05
N GLN A 349 5.56 -61.12 0.09
CA GLN A 349 4.99 -62.22 -0.72
C GLN A 349 3.51 -62.51 -0.43
N ASN A 350 3.04 -62.21 0.78
CA ASN A 350 1.67 -62.48 1.23
C ASN A 350 0.74 -61.25 1.20
N LEU A 351 1.21 -60.11 0.69
CA LEU A 351 0.34 -58.94 0.52
C LEU A 351 -0.49 -59.07 -0.75
N GLY A 352 -1.79 -58.73 -0.67
CA GLY A 352 -2.74 -58.90 -1.76
C GLY A 352 -2.58 -57.88 -2.89
N ASN A 353 -3.19 -58.21 -4.04
CA ASN A 353 -3.14 -57.42 -5.29
C ASN A 353 -3.97 -56.12 -5.27
N SER A 354 -4.43 -55.67 -4.11
CA SER A 354 -5.19 -54.43 -3.95
C SER A 354 -4.34 -53.26 -3.44
N LEU A 355 -3.13 -53.52 -2.97
CA LEU A 355 -2.25 -52.52 -2.37
C LEU A 355 -1.79 -51.50 -3.41
N ARG A 356 -2.14 -50.23 -3.20
CA ARG A 356 -1.82 -49.10 -4.09
C ARG A 356 -0.73 -48.21 -3.53
N THR A 357 -0.63 -48.09 -2.22
CA THR A 357 0.33 -47.21 -1.54
C THR A 357 1.07 -47.99 -0.46
N LEU A 358 2.40 -47.95 -0.53
CA LEU A 358 3.29 -48.51 0.47
C LEU A 358 4.24 -47.40 0.95
N ASP A 359 4.17 -47.09 2.25
CA ASP A 359 5.07 -46.13 2.89
C ASP A 359 6.06 -46.87 3.80
N LEU A 360 7.33 -46.78 3.44
CA LEU A 360 8.50 -47.36 4.11
C LEU A 360 9.51 -46.25 4.48
N SER A 361 9.05 -45.01 4.59
CA SER A 361 9.92 -43.90 4.95
C SER A 361 10.38 -43.97 6.41
N LEU A 362 11.52 -43.36 6.73
CA LEU A 362 12.08 -43.31 8.10
C LEU A 362 12.31 -44.70 8.74
N CYS A 363 12.77 -45.70 7.97
CA CYS A 363 12.94 -47.10 8.41
C CYS A 363 14.39 -47.55 8.63
N SER A 364 15.37 -46.72 8.27
CA SER A 364 16.81 -47.05 8.25
C SER A 364 17.15 -48.26 7.36
N ILE A 365 16.45 -48.42 6.23
CA ILE A 365 16.66 -49.53 5.29
C ILE A 365 18.06 -49.45 4.67
N GLY A 366 18.95 -50.37 5.03
CA GLY A 366 20.32 -50.43 4.52
C GLY A 366 20.53 -51.48 3.41
N LYS A 367 19.63 -52.46 3.29
CA LYS A 367 19.71 -53.54 2.30
C LYS A 367 18.34 -53.89 1.72
N ILE A 368 18.27 -54.01 0.41
CA ILE A 368 17.08 -54.43 -0.34
C ILE A 368 17.50 -55.51 -1.34
N ASP A 369 16.90 -56.70 -1.24
CA ASP A 369 17.07 -57.73 -2.27
C ASP A 369 16.29 -57.33 -3.54
N ALA A 370 16.85 -57.57 -4.72
CA ALA A 370 16.35 -57.02 -5.98
C ALA A 370 14.87 -57.37 -6.28
N GLY A 371 14.39 -58.55 -5.87
CA GLY A 371 13.03 -59.03 -6.12
C GLY A 371 12.01 -58.68 -5.03
N THR A 372 12.39 -57.87 -4.03
CA THR A 372 11.56 -57.53 -2.87
C THR A 372 10.17 -57.02 -3.26
N PHE A 373 10.08 -56.12 -4.24
CA PHE A 373 8.83 -55.45 -4.60
C PHE A 373 8.06 -56.13 -5.75
N SER A 374 8.62 -57.19 -6.36
CA SER A 374 7.98 -57.89 -7.47
C SER A 374 6.57 -58.41 -7.16
N PRO A 375 6.26 -58.94 -5.95
CA PRO A 375 4.91 -59.36 -5.61
C PRO A 375 3.84 -58.25 -5.70
N LEU A 376 4.25 -56.98 -5.62
CA LEU A 376 3.35 -55.82 -5.60
C LEU A 376 3.21 -55.14 -6.97
N GLY A 377 3.87 -55.66 -8.00
CA GLY A 377 4.04 -55.00 -9.30
C GLY A 377 2.73 -54.68 -10.03
N ASP A 378 1.70 -55.50 -9.87
CA ASP A 378 0.42 -55.35 -10.59
C ASP A 378 -0.54 -54.32 -9.97
N SER A 379 -0.31 -53.91 -8.72
CA SER A 379 -1.23 -53.08 -7.95
C SER A 379 -0.64 -51.78 -7.40
N LEU A 380 0.66 -51.79 -7.05
CA LEU A 380 1.31 -50.69 -6.37
C LEU A 380 1.48 -49.48 -7.29
N ARG A 381 0.99 -48.32 -6.86
CA ARG A 381 1.05 -47.05 -7.60
C ARG A 381 1.98 -46.03 -6.96
N VAL A 382 2.10 -46.05 -5.64
CA VAL A 382 2.93 -45.13 -4.85
C VAL A 382 3.82 -45.92 -3.92
N LEU A 383 5.13 -45.67 -4.01
CA LEU A 383 6.14 -46.22 -3.11
C LEU A 383 6.95 -45.07 -2.49
N ASP A 384 6.94 -44.99 -1.16
CA ASP A 384 7.76 -44.02 -0.42
C ASP A 384 8.89 -44.73 0.34
N LEU A 385 10.13 -44.44 -0.07
CA LEU A 385 11.38 -44.92 0.54
C LEU A 385 12.18 -43.77 1.17
N SER A 386 11.57 -42.60 1.35
CA SER A 386 12.25 -41.39 1.80
C SER A 386 12.80 -41.53 3.23
N TYR A 387 13.83 -40.76 3.55
CA TYR A 387 14.48 -40.69 4.86
C TYR A 387 15.08 -42.04 5.33
N ASN A 388 15.37 -42.95 4.40
CA ASN A 388 16.19 -44.14 4.66
C ASN A 388 17.67 -43.80 4.41
N VAL A 389 18.21 -42.95 5.29
CA VAL A 389 19.59 -42.46 5.20
C VAL A 389 20.57 -43.63 5.21
N GLY A 390 21.47 -43.68 4.23
CA GLY A 390 22.44 -44.77 4.05
C GLY A 390 22.03 -45.81 3.01
N MET A 391 20.79 -45.75 2.52
CA MET A 391 20.36 -46.53 1.36
C MET A 391 21.13 -46.12 0.10
N GLY A 392 21.23 -44.83 -0.18
CA GLY A 392 21.92 -44.30 -1.36
C GLY A 392 21.37 -44.80 -2.71
N PHE A 393 21.97 -44.32 -3.80
CA PHE A 393 21.50 -44.62 -5.16
C PHE A 393 21.86 -46.03 -5.66
N ASP A 394 22.82 -46.71 -5.03
CA ASP A 394 23.19 -48.09 -5.37
C ASP A 394 22.08 -49.07 -5.02
N LYS A 395 21.55 -49.00 -3.79
CA LYS A 395 20.49 -49.91 -3.32
C LYS A 395 19.13 -49.51 -3.88
N LEU A 396 18.95 -48.24 -4.27
CA LEU A 396 17.81 -47.81 -5.07
C LEU A 396 17.75 -48.54 -6.42
N GLY A 397 18.89 -48.73 -7.08
CA GLY A 397 18.96 -49.52 -8.31
C GLY A 397 18.37 -50.93 -8.11
N GLU A 398 18.74 -51.60 -7.01
CA GLU A 398 18.20 -52.92 -6.67
C GLU A 398 16.69 -52.88 -6.37
N ALA A 399 16.20 -51.88 -5.65
CA ALA A 399 14.76 -51.71 -5.41
C ALA A 399 13.95 -51.58 -6.70
N VAL A 400 14.50 -50.90 -7.71
CA VAL A 400 13.83 -50.68 -9.00
C VAL A 400 13.84 -51.92 -9.89
N TYR A 401 14.78 -52.86 -9.69
CA TYR A 401 14.79 -54.14 -10.44
C TYR A 401 13.46 -54.88 -10.30
N GLY A 402 12.96 -55.04 -9.08
CA GLY A 402 11.70 -55.73 -8.82
C GLY A 402 10.45 -54.97 -9.30
N LEU A 403 10.61 -53.69 -9.66
CA LEU A 403 9.54 -52.80 -10.12
C LEU A 403 9.46 -52.69 -11.65
N GLN A 404 10.33 -53.39 -12.40
CA GLN A 404 10.26 -53.42 -13.85
C GLN A 404 8.96 -54.08 -14.33
N GLY A 405 8.29 -53.47 -15.30
CA GLY A 405 6.99 -53.91 -15.80
C GLY A 405 5.81 -53.67 -14.84
N SER A 406 6.04 -53.03 -13.69
CA SER A 406 4.98 -52.71 -12.73
C SER A 406 4.11 -51.54 -13.18
N VAL A 407 2.96 -51.37 -12.51
CA VAL A 407 2.05 -50.22 -12.66
C VAL A 407 2.42 -49.01 -11.78
N LEU A 408 3.62 -49.03 -11.18
CA LEU A 408 4.09 -47.98 -10.27
C LEU A 408 4.21 -46.63 -11.00
N LYS A 409 3.63 -45.58 -10.39
CA LYS A 409 3.56 -44.23 -10.94
C LYS A 409 4.42 -43.23 -10.20
N GLU A 410 4.45 -43.32 -8.88
CA GLU A 410 5.15 -42.37 -8.02
C GLU A 410 6.17 -43.07 -7.14
N LEU A 411 7.40 -42.54 -7.14
CA LEU A 411 8.50 -43.02 -6.32
C LEU A 411 9.09 -41.84 -5.52
N TYR A 412 9.05 -41.95 -4.20
CA TYR A 412 9.64 -40.98 -3.29
C TYR A 412 10.91 -41.55 -2.67
N ILE A 413 12.02 -40.84 -2.84
CA ILE A 413 13.37 -41.19 -2.41
C ILE A 413 14.08 -39.96 -1.84
N ASP A 414 13.35 -39.14 -1.08
CA ASP A 414 13.89 -37.93 -0.48
C ASP A 414 14.86 -38.33 0.66
N SER A 415 16.01 -37.67 0.78
CA SER A 415 16.98 -37.90 1.89
C SER A 415 17.36 -39.36 2.14
N ILE A 416 17.72 -40.11 1.09
CA ILE A 416 18.27 -41.47 1.17
C ILE A 416 19.81 -41.49 1.29
N VAL A 417 20.46 -40.34 1.15
CA VAL A 417 21.91 -40.14 1.28
C VAL A 417 22.24 -39.44 2.60
N GLU A 418 23.41 -39.70 3.18
CA GLU A 418 23.85 -39.05 4.42
C GLU A 418 24.02 -37.53 4.24
N PRO A 419 23.59 -36.69 5.21
CA PRO A 419 23.62 -35.24 5.06
C PRO A 419 24.99 -34.62 4.77
N TYR A 420 26.05 -35.28 5.24
CA TYR A 420 27.44 -34.82 5.11
C TYR A 420 28.19 -35.48 3.96
N SER A 421 27.52 -36.33 3.17
CA SER A 421 28.12 -36.88 1.97
C SER A 421 28.51 -35.76 1.01
N THR A 422 29.72 -35.87 0.47
CA THR A 422 30.20 -35.05 -0.63
C THR A 422 30.22 -35.90 -1.89
N CYS A 423 30.17 -35.26 -3.06
CA CYS A 423 30.40 -35.95 -4.33
C CYS A 423 29.35 -37.01 -4.67
N VAL A 424 28.11 -36.77 -4.25
CA VAL A 424 26.97 -37.66 -4.53
C VAL A 424 26.66 -37.59 -6.01
N LYS A 425 26.78 -38.72 -6.70
CA LYS A 425 26.66 -38.81 -8.15
C LYS A 425 25.65 -39.88 -8.55
N VAL A 426 24.90 -39.63 -9.61
CA VAL A 426 24.01 -40.64 -10.20
C VAL A 426 24.63 -41.15 -11.48
N SER A 427 25.01 -42.43 -11.47
CA SER A 427 25.62 -43.10 -12.62
C SER A 427 24.61 -43.87 -13.47
N LYS A 428 25.03 -44.29 -14.66
CA LYS A 428 24.27 -45.21 -15.51
C LYS A 428 23.96 -46.55 -14.82
N LEU A 429 24.81 -46.97 -13.86
CA LEU A 429 24.57 -48.19 -13.08
C LEU A 429 23.39 -48.01 -12.13
N ASN A 430 23.28 -46.85 -11.48
CA ASN A 430 22.17 -46.54 -10.56
C ASN A 430 20.83 -46.49 -11.30
N THR A 431 20.82 -46.03 -12.55
CA THR A 431 19.58 -45.87 -13.34
C THR A 431 19.26 -47.07 -14.24
N ARG A 432 20.05 -48.15 -14.25
CA ARG A 432 19.97 -49.23 -15.26
C ARG A 432 18.61 -49.94 -15.40
N TYR A 433 17.79 -49.96 -14.35
CA TYR A 433 16.50 -50.67 -14.34
C TYR A 433 15.28 -49.76 -14.53
N PHE A 434 15.47 -48.44 -14.51
CA PHE A 434 14.42 -47.45 -14.75
C PHE A 434 13.75 -47.49 -16.14
N PRO A 435 14.40 -47.86 -17.26
CA PRO A 435 13.79 -47.74 -18.58
C PRO A 435 12.49 -48.53 -18.75
N ASN A 436 12.37 -49.66 -18.04
CA ASN A 436 11.24 -50.58 -18.13
C ASN A 436 10.22 -50.37 -17.01
N THR A 437 10.13 -49.16 -16.45
CA THR A 437 9.16 -48.81 -15.41
C THR A 437 8.06 -47.92 -15.97
N SER A 438 6.91 -47.85 -15.28
CA SER A 438 5.79 -46.97 -15.67
C SER A 438 5.75 -45.63 -14.92
N LEU A 439 6.89 -45.25 -14.30
CA LEU A 439 7.01 -44.09 -13.43
C LEU A 439 6.67 -42.80 -14.16
N GLU A 440 5.85 -41.98 -13.53
CA GLU A 440 5.42 -40.66 -14.01
C GLU A 440 6.00 -39.53 -13.15
N PHE A 441 6.31 -39.82 -11.88
CA PHE A 441 6.86 -38.88 -10.92
C PHE A 441 7.95 -39.51 -10.04
N ILE A 442 9.05 -38.77 -9.88
CA ILE A 442 10.14 -39.11 -8.95
C ILE A 442 10.45 -37.88 -8.09
N SER A 443 10.39 -38.05 -6.77
CA SER A 443 10.89 -37.08 -5.79
C SER A 443 12.21 -37.58 -5.22
N ALA A 444 13.29 -36.82 -5.43
CA ALA A 444 14.63 -37.13 -4.91
C ALA A 444 15.25 -35.92 -4.21
N LYS A 445 14.47 -35.30 -3.31
CA LYS A 445 14.83 -34.08 -2.60
C LYS A 445 15.92 -34.33 -1.57
N ASN A 446 16.72 -33.30 -1.29
CA ASN A 446 17.67 -33.28 -0.17
C ASN A 446 18.59 -34.52 -0.12
N ASN A 447 19.05 -34.98 -1.29
CA ASN A 447 20.00 -36.10 -1.43
C ASN A 447 21.43 -35.62 -1.66
N HIS A 448 21.65 -34.30 -1.59
CA HIS A 448 22.94 -33.69 -1.87
C HIS A 448 23.55 -34.06 -3.23
N LEU A 449 22.71 -34.40 -4.21
CA LEU A 449 23.14 -34.73 -5.57
C LEU A 449 23.96 -33.57 -6.13
N GLU A 450 25.18 -33.87 -6.57
CA GLU A 450 26.09 -32.90 -7.18
C GLU A 450 26.14 -33.06 -8.71
N VAL A 451 26.16 -34.29 -9.21
CA VAL A 451 26.36 -34.56 -10.65
C VAL A 451 25.56 -35.78 -11.11
N PHE A 452 24.93 -35.67 -12.29
CA PHE A 452 24.55 -36.83 -13.09
C PHE A 452 25.69 -37.18 -14.03
N CYS A 453 26.13 -38.44 -14.03
CA CYS A 453 27.12 -38.88 -14.99
C CYS A 453 26.50 -38.96 -16.39
N GLN A 454 27.32 -38.74 -17.42
CA GLN A 454 26.88 -38.83 -18.80
C GLN A 454 26.22 -40.20 -19.08
N GLY A 455 25.06 -40.17 -19.70
CA GLY A 455 24.22 -41.34 -20.00
C GLY A 455 23.36 -41.82 -18.83
N ALA A 456 23.47 -41.25 -17.63
CA ALA A 456 22.61 -41.64 -16.50
C ALA A 456 21.13 -41.30 -16.77
N LEU A 457 20.87 -40.12 -17.34
CA LEU A 457 19.52 -39.66 -17.67
C LEU A 457 18.90 -40.42 -18.85
N ASN A 458 19.72 -41.06 -19.70
CA ASN A 458 19.23 -41.83 -20.85
C ASN A 458 18.46 -43.08 -20.45
N ASN A 459 18.64 -43.55 -19.21
CA ASN A 459 17.91 -44.70 -18.69
C ASN A 459 16.60 -44.31 -17.98
N MET A 460 16.24 -43.02 -17.92
CA MET A 460 14.98 -42.63 -17.30
C MET A 460 13.79 -43.04 -18.19
N PRO A 461 12.64 -43.41 -17.59
CA PRO A 461 11.51 -43.91 -18.37
C PRO A 461 10.89 -42.77 -19.19
N HIS A 462 10.45 -43.06 -20.41
CA HIS A 462 9.80 -42.08 -21.27
C HIS A 462 8.45 -41.59 -20.73
N THR A 463 7.84 -42.33 -19.78
CA THR A 463 6.61 -41.94 -19.08
C THR A 463 6.85 -40.85 -18.02
N LEU A 464 8.10 -40.56 -17.67
CA LEU A 464 8.45 -39.61 -16.61
C LEU A 464 8.05 -38.19 -17.02
N SER A 465 7.10 -37.61 -16.28
CA SER A 465 6.50 -36.32 -16.59
C SER A 465 6.94 -35.20 -15.66
N ARG A 466 7.30 -35.53 -14.41
CA ARG A 466 7.82 -34.62 -13.39
C ARG A 466 8.97 -35.23 -12.62
N VAL A 467 9.96 -34.40 -12.32
CA VAL A 467 11.05 -34.73 -11.40
C VAL A 467 11.27 -33.56 -10.45
N SER A 468 11.34 -33.86 -9.15
CA SER A 468 11.70 -32.90 -8.12
C SER A 468 13.06 -33.25 -7.52
N LEU A 469 14.05 -32.39 -7.78
CA LEU A 469 15.41 -32.46 -7.23
C LEU A 469 15.69 -31.32 -6.23
N TYR A 470 14.64 -30.76 -5.61
CA TYR A 470 14.77 -29.69 -4.61
C TYR A 470 15.81 -30.00 -3.52
N GLY A 471 16.61 -29.01 -3.13
CA GLY A 471 17.57 -29.08 -2.04
C GLY A 471 18.81 -29.95 -2.35
N ASN A 472 19.04 -30.26 -3.61
CA ASN A 472 20.29 -30.85 -4.07
C ASN A 472 21.34 -29.76 -4.38
N ARG A 473 22.56 -30.18 -4.75
CA ARG A 473 23.71 -29.32 -5.02
C ARG A 473 24.17 -29.47 -6.48
N LEU A 474 23.21 -29.52 -7.41
CA LEU A 474 23.48 -29.88 -8.80
C LEU A 474 24.43 -28.87 -9.45
N GLY A 475 25.64 -29.32 -9.76
CA GLY A 475 26.62 -28.55 -10.51
C GLY A 475 26.32 -28.58 -12.01
N PHE A 476 26.78 -27.58 -12.75
CA PHE A 476 26.68 -27.56 -14.21
C PHE A 476 27.66 -28.57 -14.83
N GLY A 477 27.16 -29.56 -15.59
CA GLY A 477 27.98 -30.66 -16.12
C GLY A 477 27.57 -31.18 -17.50
N SER A 478 28.28 -32.20 -18.00
CA SER A 478 27.99 -32.79 -19.32
C SER A 478 26.61 -33.45 -19.43
N TYR A 479 25.94 -33.76 -18.32
CA TYR A 479 24.58 -34.32 -18.32
C TYR A 479 23.51 -33.41 -18.94
N PHE A 480 23.78 -32.11 -19.11
CA PHE A 480 22.90 -31.24 -19.91
C PHE A 480 22.75 -31.73 -21.36
N LYS A 481 23.74 -32.47 -21.88
CA LYS A 481 23.67 -33.12 -23.20
C LYS A 481 22.64 -34.27 -23.24
N ASP A 482 22.31 -34.84 -22.09
CA ASP A 482 21.38 -35.97 -21.97
C ASP A 482 19.94 -35.53 -21.63
N LEU A 483 19.73 -34.26 -21.29
CA LEU A 483 18.40 -33.73 -20.92
C LEU A 483 17.38 -33.90 -22.06
N GLU A 484 17.81 -33.83 -23.32
CA GLU A 484 16.94 -34.02 -24.49
C GLU A 484 16.23 -35.39 -24.50
N ASN A 485 16.81 -36.39 -23.83
CA ASN A 485 16.27 -37.76 -23.79
C ASN A 485 15.08 -37.92 -22.85
N LEU A 486 14.80 -36.94 -21.99
CA LEU A 486 13.66 -36.95 -21.07
C LEU A 486 12.37 -36.50 -21.79
N VAL A 487 12.02 -37.18 -22.88
CA VAL A 487 10.97 -36.77 -23.84
C VAL A 487 9.60 -36.54 -23.17
N GLY A 488 9.25 -37.31 -22.14
CA GLY A 488 7.98 -37.15 -21.40
C GLY A 488 7.95 -35.99 -20.41
N LEU A 489 9.10 -35.39 -20.09
CA LEU A 489 9.23 -34.43 -18.99
C LEU A 489 8.55 -33.11 -19.33
N THR A 490 7.67 -32.67 -18.44
CA THR A 490 6.89 -31.43 -18.58
C THR A 490 7.28 -30.37 -17.54
N GLU A 491 7.75 -30.80 -16.38
CA GLU A 491 8.22 -29.91 -15.32
C GLU A 491 9.48 -30.49 -14.68
N LEU A 492 10.50 -29.62 -14.53
CA LEU A 492 11.77 -29.92 -13.90
C LEU A 492 12.05 -28.89 -12.80
N GLU A 493 12.07 -29.34 -11.55
CA GLU A 493 12.42 -28.54 -10.38
C GLU A 493 13.80 -28.98 -9.86
N VAL A 494 14.77 -28.07 -9.94
CA VAL A 494 16.17 -28.26 -9.52
C VAL A 494 16.60 -27.21 -8.52
N ASP A 495 15.66 -26.68 -7.74
CA ASP A 495 15.94 -25.67 -6.73
C ASP A 495 17.04 -26.09 -5.76
N GLY A 496 17.92 -25.15 -5.48
CA GLY A 496 19.15 -25.37 -4.76
C GLY A 496 19.01 -25.39 -3.25
N HIS A 497 20.10 -25.83 -2.64
CA HIS A 497 20.36 -25.67 -1.22
C HIS A 497 21.21 -24.40 -1.00
N ALA A 498 21.20 -23.82 0.21
CA ALA A 498 21.85 -22.56 0.57
C ALA A 498 23.38 -22.45 0.35
N PHE A 499 24.03 -23.46 -0.26
CA PHE A 499 25.48 -23.56 -0.47
C PHE A 499 25.85 -24.29 -1.79
N ALA A 500 25.14 -24.03 -2.89
CA ALA A 500 25.48 -24.60 -4.19
C ALA A 500 26.67 -23.85 -4.81
N PHE A 501 27.78 -24.56 -5.04
CA PHE A 501 29.05 -23.95 -5.46
C PHE A 501 29.12 -23.73 -6.97
N HIS A 502 29.64 -22.55 -7.33
CA HIS A 502 30.03 -21.99 -8.63
C HIS A 502 30.02 -22.91 -9.86
N ILE A 503 29.44 -22.40 -10.95
CA ILE A 503 29.63 -22.96 -12.30
C ILE A 503 31.14 -22.91 -12.64
N PRO A 504 31.74 -24.01 -13.14
CA PRO A 504 33.12 -24.00 -13.60
C PRO A 504 33.34 -22.93 -14.68
N ALA A 505 34.50 -22.27 -14.67
CA ALA A 505 34.83 -21.23 -15.67
C ALA A 505 34.82 -21.73 -17.13
N ARG A 506 34.84 -23.06 -17.33
CA ARG A 506 34.66 -23.72 -18.63
C ARG A 506 33.40 -24.58 -18.57
N TYR A 507 32.43 -24.32 -19.45
CA TYR A 507 31.17 -25.05 -19.53
C TYR A 507 30.87 -25.48 -20.99
N PRO A 508 30.39 -26.72 -21.22
CA PRO A 508 30.21 -27.81 -20.26
C PRO A 508 31.54 -28.49 -19.89
N VAL A 509 31.68 -28.94 -18.63
CA VAL A 509 32.81 -29.77 -18.22
C VAL A 509 32.63 -31.17 -18.81
N ASP A 510 33.48 -31.53 -19.78
CA ASP A 510 33.36 -32.79 -20.51
C ASP A 510 33.74 -34.03 -19.69
N HIS A 511 34.52 -33.89 -18.60
CA HIS A 511 34.97 -35.01 -17.77
C HIS A 511 34.75 -34.74 -16.29
N VAL A 512 33.89 -35.55 -15.66
CA VAL A 512 33.80 -35.66 -14.20
C VAL A 512 34.50 -36.95 -13.79
N GLU A 513 35.65 -36.84 -13.12
CA GLU A 513 36.38 -38.00 -12.61
C GLU A 513 35.50 -38.82 -11.66
N GLY A 514 35.62 -40.15 -11.73
CA GLY A 514 34.91 -41.06 -10.84
C GLY A 514 33.54 -41.55 -11.34
N CYS A 515 33.04 -41.17 -12.53
CA CYS A 515 31.78 -41.73 -13.06
C CYS A 515 31.78 -43.25 -13.31
N ASN A 516 32.95 -43.90 -13.26
CA ASN A 516 33.12 -45.35 -13.44
C ASN A 516 33.46 -46.10 -12.13
N THR A 517 33.50 -45.44 -10.96
CA THR A 517 33.82 -46.08 -9.68
C THR A 517 32.59 -46.15 -8.76
N PRO A 518 32.27 -47.33 -8.17
CA PRO A 518 31.24 -47.45 -7.12
C PRO A 518 31.51 -46.50 -5.95
N GLU A 519 30.46 -46.00 -5.29
CA GLU A 519 30.59 -45.13 -4.12
C GLU A 519 31.39 -45.85 -3.01
N GLY A 520 32.52 -45.26 -2.59
CA GLY A 520 33.45 -45.87 -1.63
C GLY A 520 34.93 -45.53 -1.85
N ALA A 521 35.30 -45.00 -3.03
CA ALA A 521 36.60 -44.38 -3.23
C ALA A 521 36.53 -42.92 -2.78
N ASN A 522 37.43 -42.52 -1.88
CA ASN A 522 37.60 -41.18 -1.32
C ASN A 522 38.13 -40.17 -2.37
N THR A 523 37.58 -40.19 -3.58
CA THR A 523 37.92 -39.27 -4.68
C THR A 523 37.00 -38.07 -4.57
N GLN A 524 37.53 -36.95 -4.07
CA GLN A 524 36.89 -35.65 -4.21
C GLN A 524 36.47 -35.47 -5.69
N CYS A 525 35.22 -35.07 -5.94
CA CYS A 525 34.82 -34.48 -7.20
C CYS A 525 35.69 -33.25 -7.41
N GLN A 526 36.80 -33.42 -8.13
CA GLN A 526 37.58 -32.31 -8.63
C GLN A 526 36.79 -31.69 -9.79
N LEU A 527 35.74 -30.94 -9.47
CA LEU A 527 35.16 -29.97 -10.37
C LEU A 527 36.18 -28.82 -10.50
N GLY A 528 37.26 -29.05 -11.27
CA GLY A 528 38.23 -28.02 -11.66
C GLY A 528 39.04 -27.34 -10.54
N TRP A 529 39.19 -27.95 -9.36
CA TRP A 529 39.95 -27.35 -8.25
C TRP A 529 41.47 -27.49 -8.40
N ARG A 530 42.11 -26.75 -9.31
CA ARG A 530 43.50 -26.32 -9.06
C ARG A 530 43.49 -25.04 -8.24
N ARG A 531 43.26 -25.16 -6.93
CA ARG A 531 43.79 -24.17 -5.98
C ARG A 531 45.29 -24.45 -5.86
N HIS A 532 46.13 -23.49 -6.26
CA HIS A 532 47.53 -23.49 -5.83
C HIS A 532 47.59 -23.40 -4.30
N SER A 533 47.54 -24.54 -3.62
CA SER A 533 47.96 -24.65 -2.23
C SER A 533 49.46 -24.93 -2.22
N SER A 534 50.25 -23.91 -1.93
CA SER A 534 51.54 -24.13 -1.28
C SER A 534 51.79 -23.01 -0.26
N PRO A 535 51.49 -23.23 1.03
CA PRO A 535 52.07 -22.44 2.10
C PRO A 535 53.29 -23.23 2.59
N ASN A 536 54.47 -22.98 2.02
CA ASN A 536 55.77 -23.14 2.69
C ASN A 536 56.91 -22.91 1.71
N THR A 537 57.40 -21.67 1.65
CA THR A 537 58.84 -21.39 1.59
C THR A 537 59.08 -19.97 2.08
N HIS A 538 59.74 -19.87 3.24
CA HIS A 538 60.40 -18.65 3.69
C HIS A 538 61.40 -18.17 2.64
N ILE A 539 61.15 -17.04 1.98
CA ILE A 539 62.23 -16.20 1.42
C ILE A 539 61.88 -14.73 1.64
N ARG A 540 62.60 -14.10 2.57
CA ARG A 540 62.90 -12.66 2.50
C ARG A 540 63.71 -12.45 1.23
N THR A 541 63.35 -11.47 0.39
CA THR A 541 64.17 -10.27 0.12
C THR A 541 63.70 -9.52 -1.13
N THR A 542 63.76 -8.19 -1.01
CA THR A 542 64.11 -7.17 -2.03
C THR A 542 63.17 -6.87 -3.19
N GLN A 543 62.64 -5.65 -3.10
CA GLN A 543 62.41 -4.66 -4.15
C GLN A 543 62.98 -4.99 -5.55
N GLY A 544 62.07 -5.11 -6.51
CA GLY A 544 62.37 -5.18 -7.94
C GLY A 544 61.66 -6.35 -8.59
N ASP A 545 60.39 -6.17 -8.94
CA ASP A 545 59.74 -6.75 -10.13
C ASP A 545 58.29 -6.27 -10.13
N LYS A 546 58.03 -5.23 -10.94
CA LYS A 546 56.73 -4.55 -11.08
C LYS A 546 56.07 -4.81 -12.43
N ASP A 547 56.56 -5.76 -13.22
CA ASP A 547 56.17 -5.91 -14.63
C ASP A 547 55.65 -7.31 -15.01
N GLU A 548 55.19 -8.14 -14.05
CA GLU A 548 54.71 -9.51 -14.37
C GLU A 548 53.29 -9.83 -13.85
N TYR A 549 52.50 -8.80 -13.52
CA TYR A 549 51.09 -8.94 -13.11
C TYR A 549 50.07 -8.36 -14.10
N GLU A 550 50.49 -8.03 -15.32
CA GLU A 550 49.61 -7.55 -16.41
C GLU A 550 49.51 -8.51 -17.61
N GLN A 551 50.19 -9.67 -17.59
CA GLN A 551 50.17 -10.60 -18.74
C GLN A 551 49.31 -11.86 -18.57
N THR A 552 48.74 -12.15 -17.40
CA THR A 552 47.85 -13.31 -17.20
C THR A 552 46.38 -13.05 -17.53
N GLU A 553 45.91 -11.80 -17.55
CA GLU A 553 44.55 -11.47 -17.99
C GLU A 553 44.39 -11.47 -19.53
N SER A 554 45.49 -11.47 -20.28
CA SER A 554 45.47 -11.46 -21.75
C SER A 554 45.23 -12.84 -22.39
N TRP A 555 45.54 -13.94 -21.68
CA TRP A 555 45.45 -15.29 -22.26
C TRP A 555 44.14 -15.99 -21.92
N GLU A 556 43.48 -15.63 -20.82
CA GLU A 556 42.14 -16.13 -20.48
C GLU A 556 41.04 -15.47 -21.33
N GLN A 557 41.24 -14.24 -21.80
CA GLN A 557 40.29 -13.56 -22.69
C GLN A 557 40.38 -13.99 -24.16
N GLN A 558 41.49 -14.61 -24.60
CA GLN A 558 41.69 -15.00 -26.01
C GLN A 558 41.14 -16.40 -26.38
N GLU A 559 40.82 -17.27 -25.40
CA GLU A 559 40.25 -18.60 -25.67
C GLU A 559 38.74 -18.74 -25.35
N LEU A 560 38.11 -17.77 -24.66
CA LEU A 560 36.65 -17.78 -24.43
C LEU A 560 35.84 -17.41 -25.69
N THR A 561 36.47 -16.86 -26.72
CA THR A 561 35.86 -16.50 -28.02
C THR A 561 35.70 -17.69 -28.99
N ARG A 562 35.78 -18.94 -28.52
CA ARG A 562 35.68 -20.15 -29.37
C ARG A 562 34.58 -21.14 -29.00
N SER A 563 33.52 -20.71 -28.31
CA SER A 563 32.29 -21.49 -28.16
C SER A 563 31.30 -21.27 -29.31
N GLU A 564 31.78 -20.96 -30.52
CA GLU A 564 30.93 -20.97 -31.72
C GLU A 564 30.33 -22.39 -31.91
N GLY A 565 29.05 -22.54 -31.59
CA GLY A 565 28.23 -23.67 -32.05
C GLY A 565 27.55 -24.56 -31.01
N LEU A 566 27.65 -24.32 -29.70
CA LEU A 566 26.93 -25.16 -28.73
C LEU A 566 25.45 -24.74 -28.62
N THR A 567 24.55 -25.60 -29.09
CA THR A 567 23.09 -25.43 -28.94
C THR A 567 22.56 -26.34 -27.82
N PHE A 568 21.93 -25.75 -26.80
CA PHE A 568 21.34 -26.49 -25.68
C PHE A 568 19.99 -27.08 -26.08
N LYS A 569 19.88 -28.40 -25.99
CA LYS A 569 18.63 -29.11 -26.26
C LYS A 569 17.91 -29.42 -24.97
N LEU A 570 16.78 -28.75 -24.77
CA LEU A 570 15.87 -29.04 -23.66
C LEU A 570 15.01 -30.27 -24.00
N PRO A 571 14.44 -30.96 -22.99
CA PRO A 571 13.42 -31.96 -23.26
C PRO A 571 12.28 -31.34 -24.07
N PRO A 572 11.82 -31.98 -25.15
CA PRO A 572 10.92 -31.36 -26.14
C PRO A 572 9.57 -30.94 -25.58
N ASN A 573 9.05 -31.65 -24.56
CA ASN A 573 7.77 -31.37 -23.91
C ASN A 573 7.91 -30.55 -22.61
N LEU A 574 9.12 -30.09 -22.26
CA LEU A 574 9.36 -29.35 -21.03
C LEU A 574 8.66 -27.99 -21.11
N LYS A 575 7.73 -27.74 -20.19
CA LYS A 575 6.97 -26.47 -20.09
C LYS A 575 7.53 -25.56 -19.01
N THR A 576 7.99 -26.13 -17.90
CA THR A 576 8.42 -25.38 -16.72
C THR A 576 9.80 -25.84 -16.26
N PHE A 577 10.73 -24.89 -16.11
CA PHE A 577 12.06 -25.13 -15.55
C PHE A 577 12.30 -24.19 -14.36
N LYS A 578 12.44 -24.77 -13.16
CA LYS A 578 12.66 -24.04 -11.90
C LYS A 578 14.05 -24.36 -11.37
N SER A 579 14.87 -23.32 -11.21
CA SER A 579 16.24 -23.42 -10.69
C SER A 579 16.51 -22.26 -9.73
N ARG A 580 15.78 -22.22 -8.62
CA ARG A 580 15.83 -21.14 -7.62
C ARG A 580 16.84 -21.45 -6.52
N TRP A 581 17.38 -20.43 -5.84
CA TRP A 581 18.25 -20.61 -4.66
C TRP A 581 19.48 -21.50 -4.90
N ASN A 582 19.94 -21.60 -6.16
CA ASN A 582 21.09 -22.42 -6.54
C ASN A 582 22.43 -21.65 -6.45
N GLN A 583 22.41 -20.39 -6.02
CA GLN A 583 23.61 -19.55 -5.96
C GLN A 583 24.42 -19.56 -7.28
N LEU A 584 23.71 -19.69 -8.41
CA LEU A 584 24.36 -19.85 -9.71
C LEU A 584 25.10 -18.57 -10.08
N TYR A 585 26.43 -18.60 -9.95
CA TYR A 585 27.30 -17.51 -10.35
C TYR A 585 27.74 -17.69 -11.80
N TYR A 586 27.08 -16.97 -12.71
CA TYR A 586 27.33 -17.05 -14.15
C TYR A 586 26.99 -15.74 -14.87
N ARG A 587 27.72 -15.45 -15.95
CA ARG A 587 27.45 -14.32 -16.83
C ARG A 587 26.60 -14.80 -18.00
N LEU A 588 25.37 -14.32 -18.11
CA LEU A 588 24.48 -14.57 -19.24
C LEU A 588 24.98 -13.80 -20.47
N GLU A 589 25.95 -14.39 -21.16
CA GLU A 589 26.46 -13.94 -22.46
C GLU A 589 25.62 -14.56 -23.59
N GLU A 590 26.23 -14.89 -24.73
CA GLU A 590 25.52 -15.47 -25.87
C GLU A 590 25.19 -16.96 -25.61
N ILE A 591 23.91 -17.27 -25.45
CA ILE A 591 23.41 -18.63 -25.21
C ILE A 591 22.38 -18.99 -26.29
N THR A 592 22.54 -20.17 -26.90
CA THR A 592 21.60 -20.67 -27.91
C THR A 592 20.94 -21.95 -27.43
N PHE A 593 19.61 -21.94 -27.32
CA PHE A 593 18.78 -23.13 -27.13
C PHE A 593 18.27 -23.63 -28.49
N ASP A 594 18.05 -24.94 -28.60
CA ASP A 594 17.36 -25.51 -29.76
C ASP A 594 15.94 -24.92 -29.82
N PRO A 595 15.53 -24.29 -30.93
CA PRO A 595 14.20 -23.68 -31.04
C PRO A 595 13.06 -24.70 -30.97
N ASN A 596 13.33 -25.99 -31.13
CA ASN A 596 12.38 -27.08 -30.95
C ASN A 596 12.22 -27.47 -29.48
N ASN A 597 11.81 -26.50 -28.65
CA ASN A 597 11.44 -26.71 -27.25
C ASN A 597 10.05 -26.14 -26.97
N SER A 598 9.43 -26.59 -25.89
CA SER A 598 8.08 -26.15 -25.45
C SER A 598 8.12 -25.32 -24.16
N LEU A 599 9.26 -24.70 -23.84
CA LEU A 599 9.45 -24.02 -22.55
C LEU A 599 8.61 -22.73 -22.50
N VAL A 600 7.73 -22.66 -21.51
CA VAL A 600 6.79 -21.55 -21.30
C VAL A 600 7.15 -20.75 -20.04
N ASP A 601 7.69 -21.41 -19.02
CA ASP A 601 7.98 -20.82 -17.71
C ASP A 601 9.43 -21.12 -17.28
N LEU A 602 10.22 -20.05 -17.10
CA LEU A 602 11.61 -20.10 -16.69
C LEU A 602 11.81 -19.30 -15.40
N GLU A 603 12.13 -20.01 -14.32
CA GLU A 603 12.24 -19.46 -12.98
C GLU A 603 13.68 -19.61 -12.47
N LEU A 604 14.40 -18.48 -12.46
CA LEU A 604 15.82 -18.36 -12.14
C LEU A 604 16.08 -17.38 -10.99
N ARG A 605 15.08 -17.07 -10.17
CA ARG A 605 15.26 -16.14 -9.04
C ARG A 605 16.23 -16.66 -7.97
N ASP A 606 16.72 -15.74 -7.14
CA ASP A 606 17.57 -16.03 -5.99
C ASP A 606 18.87 -16.78 -6.37
N ASN A 607 19.49 -16.35 -7.47
CA ASN A 607 20.79 -16.84 -7.94
C ASN A 607 21.83 -15.72 -7.91
N LEU A 608 22.97 -15.91 -8.59
CA LEU A 608 24.06 -14.93 -8.68
C LEU A 608 24.37 -14.62 -10.15
N LEU A 609 23.33 -14.49 -10.99
CA LEU A 609 23.46 -14.16 -12.41
C LEU A 609 23.75 -12.66 -12.56
N THR A 610 24.98 -12.24 -12.28
CA THR A 610 25.32 -10.81 -12.08
C THR A 610 25.46 -9.99 -13.36
N THR A 611 25.61 -10.62 -14.53
CA THR A 611 25.84 -9.97 -15.83
C THR A 611 24.92 -10.56 -16.90
N TRP A 612 24.15 -9.73 -17.61
CA TRP A 612 23.17 -10.10 -18.65
C TRP A 612 23.47 -9.37 -19.97
N THR A 613 24.48 -9.80 -20.73
CA THR A 613 25.02 -9.06 -21.88
C THR A 613 24.59 -9.61 -23.24
N GLY A 614 24.33 -10.91 -23.38
CA GLY A 614 24.13 -11.54 -24.68
C GLY A 614 22.67 -11.82 -25.06
N PRO A 615 22.39 -12.10 -26.34
CA PRO A 615 21.10 -12.64 -26.73
C PRO A 615 20.97 -14.09 -26.24
N MET A 616 19.81 -14.43 -25.65
CA MET A 616 19.41 -15.79 -25.36
C MET A 616 18.45 -16.27 -26.45
N ARG A 617 18.96 -17.04 -27.42
CA ARG A 617 18.19 -17.49 -28.59
C ARG A 617 17.49 -18.82 -28.35
N GLY A 618 16.39 -19.05 -29.05
CA GLY A 618 15.68 -20.34 -29.07
C GLY A 618 14.54 -20.48 -28.06
N LEU A 619 14.37 -19.56 -27.11
CA LEU A 619 13.28 -19.55 -26.11
C LEU A 619 12.02 -18.84 -26.64
N ASN A 620 11.61 -19.15 -27.87
CA ASN A 620 10.57 -18.39 -28.59
C ASN A 620 9.16 -18.54 -28.00
N GLN A 621 8.90 -19.59 -27.22
CA GLN A 621 7.61 -19.88 -26.59
C GLN A 621 7.52 -19.38 -25.14
N LEU A 622 8.59 -18.78 -24.62
CA LEU A 622 8.65 -18.37 -23.23
C LEU A 622 7.63 -17.26 -22.94
N GLU A 623 6.73 -17.50 -21.98
CA GLU A 623 5.70 -16.55 -21.55
C GLU A 623 6.02 -15.96 -20.17
N THR A 624 6.69 -16.71 -19.29
CA THR A 624 7.08 -16.25 -17.95
C THR A 624 8.58 -16.36 -17.77
N LEU A 625 9.20 -15.26 -17.37
CA LEU A 625 10.61 -15.18 -17.04
C LEU A 625 10.78 -14.48 -15.69
N ASN A 626 11.35 -15.20 -14.73
CA ASN A 626 11.67 -14.65 -13.41
C ASN A 626 13.18 -14.68 -13.18
N LEU A 627 13.76 -13.48 -13.06
CA LEU A 627 15.17 -13.20 -12.78
C LEU A 627 15.34 -12.37 -11.50
N GLN A 628 14.36 -12.41 -10.61
CA GLN A 628 14.38 -11.69 -9.33
C GLN A 628 15.61 -12.06 -8.48
N ASN A 629 16.17 -11.10 -7.74
CA ASN A 629 17.23 -11.34 -6.76
C ASN A 629 18.44 -12.10 -7.32
N ASN A 630 19.02 -11.58 -8.40
CA ASN A 630 20.22 -12.14 -9.04
C ASN A 630 21.48 -11.29 -8.85
N LEU A 631 21.38 -10.18 -8.11
CA LEU A 631 22.43 -9.18 -7.95
C LEU A 631 22.97 -8.67 -9.30
N ALA A 632 22.12 -8.64 -10.33
CA ALA A 632 22.52 -8.24 -11.67
C ALA A 632 22.80 -6.73 -11.72
N TYR A 633 23.99 -6.35 -12.20
CA TYR A 633 24.41 -4.94 -12.29
C TYR A 633 24.90 -4.53 -13.69
N ALA A 634 25.21 -5.49 -14.56
CA ALA A 634 25.69 -5.24 -15.92
C ALA A 634 24.71 -5.83 -16.93
N PHE A 635 24.18 -5.00 -17.83
CA PHE A 635 23.13 -5.38 -18.77
C PHE A 635 23.49 -4.93 -20.20
N GLY A 636 23.24 -5.79 -21.18
CA GLY A 636 23.28 -5.45 -22.59
C GLY A 636 21.95 -4.87 -23.04
N ILE A 637 21.97 -3.74 -23.77
CA ILE A 637 20.75 -3.02 -24.18
C ILE A 637 19.78 -3.87 -25.03
N ARG A 638 20.27 -4.95 -25.66
CA ARG A 638 19.49 -5.87 -26.50
C ARG A 638 19.20 -7.21 -25.83
N PHE A 639 19.43 -7.38 -24.53
CA PHE A 639 19.25 -8.64 -23.84
C PHE A 639 17.85 -9.24 -24.06
N PHE A 640 16.80 -8.40 -23.98
CA PHE A 640 15.41 -8.84 -24.14
C PHE A 640 14.93 -9.00 -25.60
N HIS A 641 15.78 -8.77 -26.60
CA HIS A 641 15.37 -8.75 -28.02
C HIS A 641 14.72 -10.04 -28.52
N ASP A 642 15.16 -11.20 -28.00
CA ASP A 642 14.68 -12.51 -28.44
C ASP A 642 13.50 -13.06 -27.61
N PHE A 643 13.07 -12.36 -26.56
CA PHE A 643 12.01 -12.76 -25.62
C PHE A 643 10.61 -12.27 -26.02
N LYS A 644 10.27 -12.36 -27.30
CA LYS A 644 9.07 -11.74 -27.90
C LYS A 644 7.71 -12.32 -27.45
N SER A 645 7.72 -13.45 -26.77
CA SER A 645 6.50 -14.11 -26.28
C SER A 645 6.21 -13.84 -24.80
N VAL A 646 7.13 -13.18 -24.09
CA VAL A 646 7.04 -12.98 -22.64
C VAL A 646 5.86 -12.08 -22.30
N LYS A 647 5.02 -12.57 -21.40
CA LYS A 647 3.86 -11.90 -20.80
C LYS A 647 4.14 -11.48 -19.37
N ASN A 648 4.95 -12.25 -18.64
CA ASN A 648 5.24 -12.02 -17.23
C ASN A 648 6.75 -11.95 -17.03
N LEU A 649 7.24 -10.78 -16.63
CA LEU A 649 8.66 -10.52 -16.41
C LEU A 649 8.87 -9.97 -14.99
N ASN A 650 9.65 -10.70 -14.20
CA ASN A 650 10.03 -10.27 -12.86
C ASN A 650 11.55 -10.09 -12.77
N LEU A 651 11.99 -8.85 -12.56
CA LEU A 651 13.38 -8.42 -12.43
C LEU A 651 13.64 -7.75 -11.07
N ALA A 652 12.75 -7.92 -10.10
CA ALA A 652 12.84 -7.27 -8.80
C ALA A 652 14.17 -7.60 -8.09
N ILE A 653 14.65 -6.72 -7.21
CA ILE A 653 15.83 -6.96 -6.37
C ILE A 653 17.09 -7.20 -7.25
N ASN A 654 17.37 -6.30 -8.18
CA ASN A 654 18.62 -6.26 -8.93
C ASN A 654 19.23 -4.84 -8.85
N TYR A 655 20.25 -4.54 -9.66
CA TYR A 655 20.90 -3.21 -9.70
C TYR A 655 20.72 -2.57 -11.10
N MET A 656 19.46 -2.44 -11.54
CA MET A 656 19.13 -1.95 -12.89
C MET A 656 19.29 -0.43 -13.11
N ARG A 657 19.66 0.34 -12.07
CA ARG A 657 19.80 1.81 -12.13
C ARG A 657 20.57 2.31 -13.35
N GLY A 658 21.70 1.68 -13.69
CA GLY A 658 22.54 2.10 -14.82
C GLY A 658 21.82 1.94 -16.16
N VAL A 659 21.44 0.71 -16.52
CA VAL A 659 20.81 0.42 -17.83
C VAL A 659 19.48 1.16 -18.02
N VAL A 660 18.67 1.30 -16.97
CA VAL A 660 17.40 2.01 -17.02
C VAL A 660 17.61 3.52 -17.13
N GLY A 661 18.53 4.09 -16.37
CA GLY A 661 18.81 5.53 -16.37
C GLY A 661 19.45 6.02 -17.67
N ASP A 662 20.28 5.19 -18.31
CA ASP A 662 21.03 5.54 -19.52
C ASP A 662 20.23 5.31 -20.83
N ASP A 663 19.08 4.62 -20.77
CA ASP A 663 18.27 4.27 -21.94
C ASP A 663 17.27 5.39 -22.34
N GLU A 664 17.79 6.51 -22.85
CA GLU A 664 16.97 7.63 -23.30
C GLU A 664 16.00 7.27 -24.44
N LYS A 665 16.32 6.23 -25.23
CA LYS A 665 15.56 5.82 -26.41
C LYS A 665 14.51 4.75 -26.09
N GLY A 666 14.55 4.14 -24.91
CA GLY A 666 13.64 3.09 -24.48
C GLY A 666 13.83 1.77 -25.21
N LEU A 667 15.06 1.42 -25.60
CA LEU A 667 15.37 0.22 -26.38
C LEU A 667 15.34 -1.07 -25.55
N PHE A 668 15.54 -0.98 -24.24
CA PHE A 668 15.74 -2.14 -23.39
C PHE A 668 14.50 -3.04 -23.30
N PHE A 669 13.31 -2.43 -23.13
CA PHE A 669 12.03 -3.13 -23.05
C PHE A 669 11.19 -3.07 -24.34
N GLU A 670 11.59 -2.28 -25.35
CA GLU A 670 10.86 -2.11 -26.62
C GLU A 670 10.39 -3.42 -27.29
N PRO A 671 11.19 -4.52 -27.31
CA PRO A 671 10.80 -5.76 -27.99
C PRO A 671 9.66 -6.54 -27.31
N LEU A 672 9.27 -6.20 -26.08
CA LEU A 672 8.35 -6.96 -25.24
C LEU A 672 6.88 -6.51 -25.41
N ASP A 673 6.38 -6.51 -26.65
CA ASP A 673 5.06 -6.00 -27.01
C ASP A 673 3.88 -6.80 -26.41
N LYS A 674 4.10 -8.08 -26.07
CA LYS A 674 3.11 -8.96 -25.40
C LYS A 674 3.12 -8.89 -23.88
N LEU A 675 4.01 -8.12 -23.28
CA LEU A 675 4.18 -8.04 -21.84
C LEU A 675 2.92 -7.52 -21.15
N GLN A 676 2.48 -8.20 -20.10
CA GLN A 676 1.28 -7.89 -19.30
C GLN A 676 1.66 -7.58 -17.84
N TYR A 677 2.69 -8.23 -17.31
CA TYR A 677 3.18 -8.05 -15.95
C TYR A 677 4.68 -7.72 -15.99
N LEU A 678 5.05 -6.58 -15.43
CA LEU A 678 6.45 -6.16 -15.26
C LEU A 678 6.69 -5.76 -13.81
N ASP A 679 7.63 -6.44 -13.17
CA ASP A 679 8.13 -6.08 -11.85
C ASP A 679 9.61 -5.69 -11.92
N ILE A 680 9.89 -4.42 -11.63
CA ILE A 680 11.23 -3.83 -11.52
C ILE A 680 11.39 -3.10 -10.17
N SER A 681 10.69 -3.59 -9.14
CA SER A 681 10.81 -3.10 -7.76
C SER A 681 12.19 -3.37 -7.16
N SER A 682 12.58 -2.63 -6.12
CA SER A 682 13.85 -2.86 -5.41
C SER A 682 15.09 -2.86 -6.32
N ASN A 683 15.15 -1.94 -7.29
CA ASN A 683 16.24 -1.86 -8.30
C ASN A 683 17.11 -0.61 -8.18
N TYR A 684 16.96 0.15 -7.09
CA TYR A 684 17.67 1.42 -6.83
C TYR A 684 17.47 2.45 -7.95
N LEU A 685 16.31 2.43 -8.61
CA LEU A 685 15.99 3.34 -9.72
C LEU A 685 15.73 4.74 -9.16
N ASN A 686 16.46 5.75 -9.64
CA ASN A 686 16.26 7.14 -9.21
C ASN A 686 15.80 8.08 -10.34
N VAL A 687 16.17 7.78 -11.58
CA VAL A 687 15.79 8.52 -12.79
C VAL A 687 15.19 7.55 -13.79
N LEU A 688 14.03 7.90 -14.34
CA LEU A 688 13.36 7.14 -15.40
C LEU A 688 13.29 8.00 -16.67
N PRO A 689 13.96 7.60 -17.77
CA PRO A 689 13.84 8.30 -19.04
C PRO A 689 12.42 8.25 -19.59
N ARG A 690 11.99 9.31 -20.30
CA ARG A 690 10.61 9.45 -20.78
C ARG A 690 10.12 8.27 -21.63
N GLN A 691 11.00 7.64 -22.40
CA GLN A 691 10.65 6.57 -23.34
C GLN A 691 10.94 5.15 -22.82
N ILE A 692 11.36 4.98 -21.56
CA ILE A 692 11.84 3.68 -21.05
C ILE A 692 10.87 2.51 -21.24
N PHE A 693 9.56 2.78 -21.18
CA PHE A 693 8.51 1.76 -21.36
C PHE A 693 7.85 1.78 -22.75
N ARG A 694 8.54 2.32 -23.74
CA ARG A 694 8.09 2.29 -25.14
C ARG A 694 7.87 0.85 -25.58
N GLY A 695 6.81 0.62 -26.37
CA GLY A 695 6.49 -0.70 -26.94
C GLY A 695 5.61 -1.59 -26.06
N LEU A 696 5.51 -1.31 -24.75
CA LEU A 696 4.72 -2.11 -23.78
C LEU A 696 3.20 -1.85 -23.88
N VAL A 697 2.59 -2.12 -25.04
CA VAL A 697 1.20 -1.78 -25.35
C VAL A 697 0.15 -2.66 -24.63
N ASN A 698 0.54 -3.85 -24.19
CA ASN A 698 -0.35 -4.81 -23.52
C ASN A 698 -0.19 -4.85 -21.99
N LEU A 699 0.60 -3.94 -21.42
CA LEU A 699 0.93 -3.96 -20.00
C LEU A 699 -0.32 -3.71 -19.13
N ARG A 700 -0.47 -4.52 -18.09
CA ARG A 700 -1.57 -4.47 -17.11
C ARG A 700 -1.07 -4.15 -15.72
N PHE A 701 0.06 -4.72 -15.34
CA PHE A 701 0.67 -4.57 -14.03
C PHE A 701 2.09 -4.05 -14.18
N LEU A 702 2.38 -2.92 -13.55
CA LEU A 702 3.70 -2.32 -13.46
C LEU A 702 4.05 -2.06 -12.00
N ASN A 703 5.06 -2.76 -11.49
CA ASN A 703 5.60 -2.55 -10.15
C ASN A 703 6.96 -1.87 -10.20
N LEU A 704 7.01 -0.68 -9.61
CA LEU A 704 8.16 0.21 -9.45
C LEU A 704 8.43 0.51 -7.97
N SER A 705 7.80 -0.23 -7.05
CA SER A 705 7.91 -0.03 -5.60
C SER A 705 9.35 -0.19 -5.10
N HIS A 706 9.63 0.34 -3.90
CA HIS A 706 10.93 0.21 -3.24
C HIS A 706 12.11 0.67 -4.11
N ASN A 707 11.97 1.83 -4.75
CA ASN A 707 13.02 2.46 -5.53
C ASN A 707 13.29 3.88 -4.98
N ASP A 708 14.16 4.65 -5.63
CA ASP A 708 14.54 6.01 -5.25
C ASP A 708 13.94 7.06 -6.20
N ILE A 709 12.79 6.77 -6.82
CA ILE A 709 12.20 7.60 -7.89
C ILE A 709 11.69 8.91 -7.29
N VAL A 710 12.19 10.04 -7.81
CA VAL A 710 11.75 11.39 -7.38
C VAL A 710 10.61 11.91 -8.25
N ASN A 711 10.74 11.74 -9.57
CA ASN A 711 9.78 12.22 -10.55
C ASN A 711 9.36 11.08 -11.48
N PHE A 712 8.09 10.70 -11.42
CA PHE A 712 7.52 9.75 -12.36
C PHE A 712 7.03 10.50 -13.61
N ASN A 713 7.93 10.71 -14.59
CA ASN A 713 7.67 11.48 -15.83
C ASN A 713 7.86 10.62 -17.11
N VAL A 714 7.41 9.37 -17.03
CA VAL A 714 7.47 8.42 -18.15
C VAL A 714 6.24 8.54 -19.05
N ASN A 715 6.42 8.28 -20.34
CA ASN A 715 5.31 8.19 -21.28
C ASN A 715 4.60 6.84 -21.13
N ILE A 716 3.40 6.85 -20.56
CA ILE A 716 2.51 5.69 -20.43
C ILE A 716 1.24 5.78 -21.29
N THR A 717 1.15 6.79 -22.16
CA THR A 717 -0.09 7.10 -22.92
C THR A 717 -0.54 5.97 -23.85
N HIS A 718 0.39 5.09 -24.28
CA HIS A 718 0.10 3.90 -25.08
C HIS A 718 -0.41 2.70 -24.28
N MET A 719 -0.32 2.71 -22.94
CA MET A 719 -0.71 1.60 -22.06
C MET A 719 -2.20 1.67 -21.72
N ALA A 720 -3.06 1.32 -22.68
CA ALA A 720 -4.52 1.44 -22.53
C ALA A 720 -5.15 0.39 -21.58
N ASN A 721 -4.41 -0.68 -21.25
CA ASN A 721 -4.89 -1.79 -20.41
C ASN A 721 -4.25 -1.83 -19.02
N LEU A 722 -3.55 -0.76 -18.61
CA LEU A 722 -2.85 -0.70 -17.32
C LEU A 722 -3.87 -0.69 -16.17
N SER A 723 -3.95 -1.78 -15.42
CA SER A 723 -4.86 -1.94 -14.28
C SER A 723 -4.19 -1.69 -12.94
N THR A 724 -2.88 -1.83 -12.85
CA THR A 724 -2.15 -1.68 -11.58
C THR A 724 -0.82 -0.99 -11.81
N LEU A 725 -0.62 0.10 -11.08
CA LEU A 725 0.63 0.85 -11.02
C LEU A 725 1.05 0.99 -9.56
N ASP A 726 2.09 0.26 -9.18
CA ASP A 726 2.66 0.34 -7.83
C ASP A 726 3.92 1.21 -7.84
N LEU A 727 3.82 2.35 -7.15
CA LEU A 727 4.87 3.33 -6.95
C LEU A 727 5.19 3.53 -5.46
N SER A 728 4.74 2.61 -4.59
CA SER A 728 4.95 2.69 -3.15
C SER A 728 6.44 2.67 -2.76
N PHE A 729 6.79 3.16 -1.58
CA PHE A 729 8.18 3.20 -1.10
C PHE A 729 9.15 3.85 -2.12
N ASN A 730 8.81 5.04 -2.59
CA ASN A 730 9.65 5.87 -3.45
C ASN A 730 9.79 7.29 -2.85
N ASN A 731 10.33 8.24 -3.62
CA ASN A 731 10.52 9.63 -3.21
C ASN A 731 9.63 10.59 -4.03
N ILE A 732 8.45 10.12 -4.45
CA ILE A 732 7.53 10.86 -5.32
C ILE A 732 6.75 11.90 -4.50
N LYS A 733 6.68 13.12 -5.03
CA LYS A 733 5.95 14.22 -4.39
C LYS A 733 4.55 14.45 -4.96
N TYR A 734 4.39 14.28 -6.27
CA TYR A 734 3.12 14.45 -6.97
C TYR A 734 3.18 13.72 -8.32
N LEU A 735 2.02 13.53 -8.96
CA LEU A 735 1.93 13.05 -10.34
C LEU A 735 1.68 14.20 -11.30
N SER A 736 2.28 14.14 -12.49
CA SER A 736 2.11 15.16 -13.53
C SER A 736 0.71 15.11 -14.16
N LEU A 737 0.26 16.25 -14.72
CA LEU A 737 -1.05 16.37 -15.38
C LEU A 737 -1.22 15.38 -16.54
N GLU A 738 -0.16 15.06 -17.28
CA GLU A 738 -0.18 14.07 -18.36
C GLU A 738 -0.56 12.68 -17.84
N ILE A 739 0.01 12.28 -16.69
CA ILE A 739 -0.23 10.98 -16.08
C ILE A 739 -1.62 10.93 -15.47
N MET A 740 -2.01 11.95 -14.71
CA MET A 740 -3.35 12.04 -14.13
C MET A 740 -4.45 11.97 -15.20
N ASN A 741 -4.27 12.68 -16.32
CA ASN A 741 -5.20 12.64 -17.45
C ASN A 741 -5.25 11.25 -18.12
N HIS A 742 -4.10 10.60 -18.29
CA HIS A 742 -4.08 9.23 -18.83
C HIS A 742 -4.84 8.27 -17.92
N LEU A 743 -4.56 8.28 -16.61
CA LEU A 743 -5.24 7.44 -15.61
C LEU A 743 -6.75 7.69 -15.59
N ASN A 744 -7.19 8.95 -15.66
CA ASN A 744 -8.61 9.30 -15.78
C ASN A 744 -9.27 8.74 -17.05
N ASN A 745 -8.56 8.72 -18.18
CA ASN A 745 -9.11 8.18 -19.42
C ASN A 745 -9.27 6.65 -19.38
N ILE A 746 -8.34 5.94 -18.75
CA ILE A 746 -8.39 4.47 -18.66
C ILE A 746 -9.36 3.98 -17.59
N VAL A 747 -9.53 4.72 -16.48
CA VAL A 747 -10.41 4.31 -15.38
C VAL A 747 -11.90 4.32 -15.77
N GLU A 748 -12.26 5.05 -16.84
CA GLU A 748 -13.61 5.00 -17.43
C GLU A 748 -13.92 3.65 -18.12
N ARG A 749 -12.92 2.79 -18.34
CA ARG A 749 -13.07 1.51 -19.03
C ARG A 749 -12.72 0.30 -18.16
N ILE A 750 -11.73 0.45 -17.28
CA ILE A 750 -11.21 -0.62 -16.42
C ILE A 750 -10.97 -0.09 -15.00
N GLU A 751 -11.04 -0.95 -14.00
CA GLU A 751 -10.62 -0.59 -12.65
C GLU A 751 -9.09 -0.44 -12.60
N VAL A 752 -8.62 0.67 -12.03
CA VAL A 752 -7.20 1.01 -11.96
C VAL A 752 -6.80 1.19 -10.51
N HIS A 753 -5.81 0.42 -10.06
CA HIS A 753 -5.17 0.54 -8.76
C HIS A 753 -3.86 1.33 -8.89
N LEU A 754 -3.72 2.38 -8.08
CA LEU A 754 -2.51 3.18 -7.97
C LEU A 754 -2.05 3.14 -6.52
N ASP A 755 -0.86 2.59 -6.24
CA ASP A 755 -0.28 2.63 -4.90
C ASP A 755 0.82 3.69 -4.81
N LEU A 756 0.62 4.69 -3.94
CA LEU A 756 1.61 5.73 -3.64
C LEU A 756 1.98 5.73 -2.14
N THR A 757 1.67 4.68 -1.40
CA THR A 757 1.99 4.59 0.03
C THR A 757 3.49 4.74 0.28
N PHE A 758 3.86 5.26 1.45
CA PHE A 758 5.26 5.48 1.82
C PHE A 758 6.06 6.35 0.83
N ASN A 759 5.41 7.34 0.22
CA ASN A 759 6.05 8.42 -0.53
C ASN A 759 5.89 9.77 0.20
N PRO A 760 6.82 10.72 0.04
CA PRO A 760 6.70 12.08 0.59
C PRO A 760 5.81 12.96 -0.30
N LEU A 761 4.54 12.59 -0.43
CA LEU A 761 3.55 13.35 -1.21
C LEU A 761 3.47 14.78 -0.68
N ALA A 762 3.58 15.77 -1.56
CA ALA A 762 3.69 17.17 -1.16
C ALA A 762 2.32 17.83 -1.02
N CYS A 763 1.93 18.16 0.21
CA CYS A 763 0.71 18.91 0.52
C CYS A 763 1.01 20.40 0.64
N THR A 764 1.17 21.05 -0.50
CA THR A 764 1.46 22.49 -0.60
C THR A 764 0.52 23.17 -1.60
N CYS A 765 0.42 24.49 -1.53
CA CYS A 765 -0.38 25.27 -2.48
C CYS A 765 -0.01 25.05 -3.96
N GLU A 766 1.23 24.64 -4.24
CA GLU A 766 1.72 24.40 -5.61
C GLU A 766 1.13 23.14 -6.25
N HIS A 767 0.72 22.17 -5.44
CA HIS A 767 0.30 20.84 -5.93
C HIS A 767 -1.18 20.54 -5.66
N MET A 768 -2.00 21.59 -5.53
CA MET A 768 -3.44 21.47 -5.31
C MET A 768 -4.16 20.63 -6.38
N ASP A 769 -3.73 20.71 -7.65
CA ASP A 769 -4.31 19.91 -8.74
C ASP A 769 -4.13 18.39 -8.51
N PHE A 770 -3.00 17.97 -7.93
CA PHE A 770 -2.76 16.57 -7.60
C PHE A 770 -3.61 16.11 -6.41
N LEU A 771 -3.71 16.93 -5.36
CA LEU A 771 -4.50 16.60 -4.16
C LEU A 771 -6.00 16.51 -4.48
N THR A 772 -6.52 17.47 -5.24
CA THR A 772 -7.91 17.45 -5.71
C THR A 772 -8.17 16.29 -6.66
N TRP A 773 -7.20 15.93 -7.52
CA TRP A 773 -7.30 14.74 -8.35
C TRP A 773 -7.38 13.45 -7.51
N VAL A 774 -6.56 13.31 -6.47
CA VAL A 774 -6.60 12.15 -5.55
C VAL A 774 -7.97 11.99 -4.89
N GLU A 775 -8.64 13.10 -4.55
CA GLU A 775 -9.97 13.11 -3.94
C GLU A 775 -11.09 12.76 -4.93
N GLN A 776 -11.02 13.28 -6.17
CA GLN A 776 -12.11 13.20 -7.14
C GLN A 776 -12.00 12.02 -8.12
N SER A 777 -10.80 11.47 -8.27
CA SER A 777 -10.53 10.40 -9.23
C SER A 777 -11.25 9.10 -8.85
N LYS A 778 -11.69 8.35 -9.87
CA LYS A 778 -12.21 6.98 -9.70
C LYS A 778 -11.10 5.94 -9.55
N VAL A 779 -9.83 6.34 -9.63
CA VAL A 779 -8.68 5.45 -9.45
C VAL A 779 -8.64 4.97 -8.00
N VAL A 780 -8.49 3.66 -7.81
CA VAL A 780 -8.49 3.03 -6.50
C VAL A 780 -7.11 3.18 -5.86
N LEU A 781 -7.03 3.89 -4.73
CA LEU A 781 -5.84 3.99 -3.88
C LEU A 781 -5.95 2.94 -2.76
N PRO A 782 -5.19 1.83 -2.81
CA PRO A 782 -5.27 0.77 -1.81
C PRO A 782 -4.66 1.24 -0.48
N SER A 783 -5.14 0.73 0.66
CA SER A 783 -4.55 1.01 1.99
C SER A 783 -4.55 2.49 2.40
N SER A 784 -5.72 3.15 2.37
CA SER A 784 -5.90 4.57 2.72
C SER A 784 -5.26 5.02 4.05
N GLU A 785 -5.14 4.12 5.03
CA GLU A 785 -4.54 4.40 6.35
C GLU A 785 -3.02 4.69 6.29
N HIS A 786 -2.32 4.27 5.24
CA HIS A 786 -0.87 4.39 5.12
C HIS A 786 -0.39 5.58 4.28
N TYR A 787 -1.31 6.40 3.75
CA TYR A 787 -0.93 7.61 3.03
C TYR A 787 -0.53 8.72 4.01
N THR A 788 0.60 9.36 3.73
CA THR A 788 1.07 10.51 4.50
C THR A 788 1.39 11.64 3.55
N CYS A 789 1.25 12.86 4.04
CA CYS A 789 1.54 14.06 3.30
C CYS A 789 2.61 14.89 4.00
N PHE A 790 3.61 15.31 3.23
CA PHE A 790 4.68 16.20 3.63
C PHE A 790 4.23 17.65 3.44
N MET A 791 4.09 18.39 4.55
CA MET A 791 3.63 19.78 4.56
C MET A 791 4.82 20.77 4.63
N SER A 792 4.53 22.06 4.44
CA SER A 792 5.53 23.13 4.53
C SER A 792 6.13 23.32 5.94
N ASP A 793 5.57 22.68 6.96
CA ASP A 793 6.12 22.62 8.32
C ASP A 793 7.30 21.63 8.45
N GLY A 794 7.58 20.85 7.40
CA GLY A 794 8.64 19.85 7.36
C GLY A 794 8.28 18.50 7.98
N ASN A 795 7.02 18.29 8.39
CA ASN A 795 6.55 17.05 9.00
C ASN A 795 5.64 16.25 8.07
N TYR A 796 5.53 14.95 8.38
CA TYR A 796 4.59 14.04 7.73
C TYR A 796 3.29 13.98 8.54
N HIS A 797 2.17 14.15 7.85
CA HIS A 797 0.84 14.09 8.44
C HIS A 797 0.02 12.97 7.78
N PRO A 798 -0.65 12.10 8.53
CA PRO A 798 -1.51 11.07 7.96
C PRO A 798 -2.63 11.68 7.10
N MET A 799 -2.89 11.07 5.96
CA MET A 799 -3.94 11.46 5.01
C MET A 799 -5.22 10.66 5.29
N THR A 800 -5.62 10.56 6.57
CA THR A 800 -6.82 9.81 6.99
C THR A 800 -8.12 10.46 6.52
N ASP A 801 -8.11 11.79 6.34
CA ASP A 801 -9.22 12.55 5.77
C ASP A 801 -8.67 13.63 4.81
N ILE A 802 -8.61 13.31 3.51
CA ILE A 802 -8.10 14.20 2.47
C ILE A 802 -8.90 15.52 2.38
N PHE A 803 -10.19 15.51 2.76
CA PHE A 803 -11.02 16.71 2.76
C PHE A 803 -10.51 17.74 3.75
N GLN A 804 -10.13 17.30 4.96
CA GLN A 804 -9.58 18.20 5.98
C GLN A 804 -8.26 18.81 5.53
N VAL A 805 -7.42 18.05 4.84
CA VAL A 805 -6.13 18.54 4.32
C VAL A 805 -6.35 19.57 3.22
N ILE A 806 -7.27 19.32 2.29
CA ILE A 806 -7.63 20.26 1.22
C ILE A 806 -8.24 21.53 1.80
N ASP A 807 -9.22 21.45 2.71
CA ASP A 807 -9.86 22.62 3.33
C ASP A 807 -8.85 23.51 4.09
N GLN A 808 -7.92 22.89 4.81
CA GLN A 808 -6.84 23.60 5.50
C GLN A 808 -5.92 24.33 4.52
N LEU A 809 -5.54 23.68 3.42
CA LEU A 809 -4.72 24.29 2.39
C LEU A 809 -5.47 25.41 1.67
N GLU A 810 -6.71 25.20 1.23
CA GLU A 810 -7.51 26.24 0.55
C GLU A 810 -7.62 27.52 1.39
N SER A 811 -7.85 27.40 2.71
CA SER A 811 -7.90 28.56 3.59
C SER A 811 -6.55 29.26 3.78
N SER A 812 -5.45 28.49 3.77
CA SER A 812 -4.09 29.00 3.94
C SER A 812 -3.52 29.61 2.66
N CYS A 813 -3.96 29.12 1.49
CA CYS A 813 -3.51 29.58 0.18
C CYS A 813 -4.27 30.83 -0.32
N ILE A 814 -5.21 31.40 0.47
CA ILE A 814 -5.88 32.66 0.12
C ILE A 814 -4.86 33.80 0.05
N ASP A 815 -4.73 34.37 -1.14
CA ASP A 815 -3.69 35.33 -1.47
C ASP A 815 -3.88 36.67 -0.73
N THR A 816 -3.08 36.87 0.32
CA THR A 816 -3.02 38.12 1.10
C THR A 816 -2.75 39.36 0.25
N LEU A 817 -2.12 39.18 -0.93
CA LEU A 817 -1.87 40.24 -1.90
C LEU A 817 -3.18 40.87 -2.42
N GLY A 818 -4.22 40.06 -2.66
CA GLY A 818 -5.51 40.55 -3.15
C GLY A 818 -6.21 41.47 -2.15
N ILE A 819 -6.15 41.12 -0.86
CA ILE A 819 -6.70 41.94 0.24
C ILE A 819 -5.92 43.26 0.34
N LEU A 820 -4.59 43.21 0.24
CA LEU A 820 -3.72 44.37 0.35
C LEU A 820 -3.90 45.34 -0.82
N VAL A 821 -3.97 44.83 -2.06
CA VAL A 821 -4.25 45.63 -3.26
C VAL A 821 -5.63 46.29 -3.18
N GLY A 822 -6.65 45.56 -2.69
CA GLY A 822 -7.98 46.10 -2.44
C GLY A 822 -7.97 47.26 -1.43
N ALA A 823 -7.28 47.09 -0.30
CA ALA A 823 -7.16 48.12 0.74
C ALA A 823 -6.41 49.37 0.25
N VAL A 824 -5.29 49.20 -0.46
CA VAL A 824 -4.50 50.30 -1.03
C VAL A 824 -5.31 51.06 -2.08
N SER A 825 -6.07 50.37 -2.92
CA SER A 825 -6.92 50.99 -3.94
C SER A 825 -8.04 51.83 -3.31
N CYS A 826 -8.68 51.33 -2.25
CA CYS A 826 -9.67 52.08 -1.48
C CYS A 826 -9.07 53.32 -0.80
N ALA A 827 -7.88 53.20 -0.20
CA ALA A 827 -7.18 54.32 0.43
C ALA A 827 -6.79 55.40 -0.60
N PHE A 828 -6.31 54.99 -1.78
CA PHE A 828 -5.98 55.91 -2.88
C PHE A 828 -7.23 56.65 -3.38
N CYS A 829 -8.35 55.95 -3.56
CA CYS A 829 -9.62 56.58 -3.95
C CYS A 829 -10.09 57.61 -2.91
N LEU A 830 -9.98 57.30 -1.62
CA LEU A 830 -10.27 58.23 -0.53
C LEU A 830 -9.37 59.46 -0.56
N LEU A 831 -8.05 59.27 -0.76
CA LEU A 831 -7.09 60.38 -0.87
C LEU A 831 -7.41 61.29 -2.05
N VAL A 832 -7.72 60.73 -3.22
CA VAL A 832 -8.10 61.51 -4.42
C VAL A 832 -9.39 62.30 -4.17
N ALA A 833 -10.39 61.69 -3.52
CA ALA A 833 -11.63 62.38 -3.17
C ALA A 833 -11.40 63.55 -2.20
N VAL A 834 -10.59 63.34 -1.15
CA VAL A 834 -10.22 64.38 -0.18
C VAL A 834 -9.42 65.49 -0.86
N PHE A 835 -8.43 65.15 -1.67
CA PHE A 835 -7.62 66.13 -2.41
C PHE A 835 -8.48 66.98 -3.36
N SER A 836 -9.38 66.35 -4.10
CA SER A 836 -10.30 67.04 -5.00
C SER A 836 -11.22 68.00 -4.23
N ALA A 837 -11.74 67.58 -3.07
CA ALA A 837 -12.54 68.43 -2.20
C ALA A 837 -11.75 69.62 -1.64
N LEU A 838 -10.47 69.42 -1.28
CA LEU A 838 -9.59 70.50 -0.81
C LEU A 838 -9.28 71.51 -1.92
N VAL A 839 -8.93 71.06 -3.13
CA VAL A 839 -8.68 71.93 -4.28
C VAL A 839 -9.92 72.76 -4.61
N TYR A 840 -11.11 72.14 -4.61
CA TYR A 840 -12.36 72.85 -4.86
C TYR A 840 -12.65 73.91 -3.78
N ARG A 841 -12.45 73.57 -2.50
CA ARG A 841 -12.65 74.49 -1.37
C ARG A 841 -11.76 75.74 -1.45
N TYR A 842 -10.51 75.61 -1.90
CA TYR A 842 -9.54 76.70 -1.94
C TYR A 842 -9.30 77.32 -3.32
N ARG A 843 -10.14 77.01 -4.31
CA ARG A 843 -9.95 77.41 -5.73
C ARG A 843 -9.68 78.91 -5.97
N TRP A 844 -10.32 79.81 -5.21
CA TRP A 844 -10.11 81.26 -5.35
C TRP A 844 -8.75 81.71 -4.81
N LYS A 845 -8.34 81.15 -3.67
CA LYS A 845 -7.03 81.43 -3.05
C LYS A 845 -5.88 80.90 -3.92
N LEU A 846 -6.04 79.68 -4.46
CA LEU A 846 -5.06 79.09 -5.39
C LEU A 846 -4.94 79.89 -6.68
N ARG A 847 -6.07 80.39 -7.23
CA ARG A 847 -6.07 81.20 -8.45
C ARG A 847 -5.41 82.57 -8.23
N TYR A 848 -5.69 83.25 -7.12
CA TYR A 848 -5.01 84.49 -6.74
C TYR A 848 -3.50 84.26 -6.54
N LEU A 849 -3.11 83.25 -5.75
CA LEU A 849 -1.70 82.90 -5.53
C LEU A 849 -0.97 82.58 -6.84
N TYR A 850 -1.61 81.88 -7.78
CA TYR A 850 -1.05 81.61 -9.11
C TYR A 850 -0.74 82.90 -9.88
N TYR A 851 -1.68 83.86 -9.95
CA TYR A 851 -1.45 85.11 -10.68
C TYR A 851 -0.47 86.04 -9.94
N ALA A 852 -0.56 86.14 -8.62
CA ALA A 852 0.34 86.93 -7.79
C ALA A 852 1.79 86.40 -7.85
N SER A 853 1.99 85.08 -7.74
CA SER A 853 3.33 84.47 -7.87
C SER A 853 3.89 84.58 -9.28
N ARG A 854 3.06 84.44 -10.32
CA ARG A 854 3.46 84.68 -11.71
C ARG A 854 3.87 86.13 -11.96
N LEU A 855 3.21 87.10 -11.32
CA LEU A 855 3.60 88.50 -11.36
C LEU A 855 4.91 88.74 -10.59
N ALA A 856 5.06 88.19 -9.37
CA ALA A 856 6.28 88.29 -8.57
C ALA A 856 7.49 87.66 -9.27
N TYR A 857 7.30 86.51 -9.93
CA TYR A 857 8.34 85.86 -10.75
C TYR A 857 8.76 86.74 -11.94
N ARG A 858 7.83 87.48 -12.56
CA ARG A 858 8.18 88.47 -13.59
C ARG A 858 8.90 89.69 -13.03
N ARG A 859 8.53 90.18 -11.83
CA ARG A 859 9.26 91.27 -11.14
C ARG A 859 10.70 90.86 -10.79
N LEU A 860 10.94 89.60 -10.43
CA LEU A 860 12.29 89.06 -10.20
C LEU A 860 13.17 89.01 -11.47
N GLN A 861 12.58 89.11 -12.66
CA GLN A 861 13.30 89.06 -13.94
C GLN A 861 13.69 90.45 -14.47
N THR A 862 13.12 91.52 -13.89
CA THR A 862 13.46 92.92 -14.13
C THR A 862 14.00 93.50 -12.83
N CYS A 863 15.32 93.69 -12.72
CA CYS A 863 15.93 94.26 -11.53
C CYS A 863 15.53 95.74 -11.35
N ASP A 864 14.34 95.98 -10.82
CA ASP A 864 13.95 97.28 -10.26
C ASP A 864 13.82 97.14 -8.75
N ASN A 865 14.62 97.94 -8.04
CA ASN A 865 14.52 98.15 -6.61
C ASN A 865 13.43 99.21 -6.38
N ASP A 866 12.19 98.79 -6.17
CA ASP A 866 11.15 99.73 -5.77
C ASP A 866 11.06 99.81 -4.24
N ASN A 867 11.33 101.00 -3.73
CA ASN A 867 10.75 101.50 -2.49
C ASN A 867 9.22 101.36 -2.56
N ASP A 868 8.56 101.26 -1.39
CA ASP A 868 7.11 101.08 -1.17
C ASP A 868 6.20 102.22 -1.71
N ASP A 869 6.51 102.81 -2.86
CA ASP A 869 5.65 103.78 -3.54
C ASP A 869 4.79 103.06 -4.58
N PHE A 870 3.49 102.94 -4.27
CA PHE A 870 2.48 102.49 -5.23
C PHE A 870 2.52 103.35 -6.50
N GLU A 871 2.41 102.72 -7.68
CA GLU A 871 2.38 103.38 -9.00
C GLU A 871 1.14 104.27 -9.15
N PHE A 872 0.04 103.87 -8.52
CA PHE A 872 -1.23 104.60 -8.50
C PHE A 872 -1.73 104.77 -7.07
N ASP A 873 -2.43 105.87 -6.80
CA ASP A 873 -3.07 106.13 -5.51
C ASP A 873 -4.37 105.32 -5.37
N ALA A 874 -5.14 105.16 -6.45
CA ALA A 874 -6.25 104.20 -6.46
C ALA A 874 -6.52 103.59 -7.84
N PHE A 875 -6.91 102.31 -7.84
CA PHE A 875 -7.56 101.65 -8.96
C PHE A 875 -9.07 101.88 -8.86
N VAL A 876 -9.69 102.45 -9.88
CA VAL A 876 -11.13 102.73 -9.88
C VAL A 876 -11.86 101.60 -10.58
N SER A 877 -12.67 100.87 -9.81
CA SER A 877 -13.60 99.84 -10.31
C SER A 877 -14.98 100.47 -10.47
N TYR A 878 -15.45 100.57 -11.71
CA TYR A 878 -16.72 101.19 -12.09
C TYR A 878 -17.37 100.41 -13.24
N SER A 879 -18.67 100.62 -13.49
CA SER A 879 -19.34 100.03 -14.65
C SER A 879 -18.96 100.81 -15.91
N SER A 880 -18.87 100.15 -17.06
CA SER A 880 -18.70 100.85 -18.35
C SER A 880 -19.83 101.84 -18.65
N GLU A 881 -21.01 101.64 -18.04
CA GLU A 881 -22.16 102.55 -18.16
C GLU A 881 -22.02 103.83 -17.32
N ASP A 882 -21.15 103.84 -16.30
CA ASP A 882 -20.89 105.00 -15.43
C ASP A 882 -19.76 105.91 -15.96
N ASN A 883 -19.33 105.68 -17.20
CA ASN A 883 -18.16 106.30 -17.80
C ASN A 883 -18.27 107.83 -17.84
N ASP A 884 -19.48 108.37 -18.04
CA ASP A 884 -19.73 109.81 -18.10
C ASP A 884 -19.43 110.50 -16.76
N PHE A 885 -19.82 109.89 -15.63
CA PHE A 885 -19.50 110.41 -14.30
C PHE A 885 -18.02 110.22 -13.95
N VAL A 886 -17.47 109.02 -14.24
CA VAL A 886 -16.09 108.71 -13.86
C VAL A 886 -15.09 109.57 -14.62
N HIS A 887 -15.19 109.67 -15.95
CA HIS A 887 -14.26 110.46 -16.75
C HIS A 887 -14.59 111.95 -16.77
N GLY A 888 -15.88 112.31 -16.69
CA GLY A 888 -16.33 113.69 -16.77
C GLY A 888 -16.23 114.48 -15.46
N GLU A 889 -16.31 113.82 -14.30
CA GLU A 889 -16.35 114.51 -13.01
C GLU A 889 -15.31 113.94 -12.02
N LEU A 890 -15.31 112.61 -11.80
CA LEU A 890 -14.46 112.00 -10.77
C LEU A 890 -12.97 112.08 -11.08
N LEU A 891 -12.55 111.76 -12.31
CA LEU A 891 -11.14 111.86 -12.71
C LEU A 891 -10.69 113.33 -12.77
N GLU A 892 -11.53 114.25 -13.25
CA GLU A 892 -11.18 115.67 -13.32
C GLU A 892 -10.90 116.24 -11.91
N GLU A 893 -11.77 115.96 -10.93
CA GLU A 893 -11.60 116.44 -9.55
C GLU A 893 -10.43 115.76 -8.83
N LEU A 894 -10.26 114.44 -8.97
CA LEU A 894 -9.24 113.69 -8.23
C LEU A 894 -7.84 113.77 -8.86
N GLU A 895 -7.71 113.72 -10.19
CA GLU A 895 -6.40 113.82 -10.86
C GLU A 895 -5.95 115.27 -10.98
N THR A 896 -6.81 116.18 -11.44
CA THR A 896 -6.40 117.57 -11.77
C THR A 896 -6.37 118.48 -10.54
N ARG A 897 -7.41 118.41 -9.69
CA ARG A 897 -7.52 119.32 -8.52
C ARG A 897 -6.93 118.74 -7.25
N ALA A 898 -7.06 117.43 -7.01
CA ALA A 898 -6.46 116.78 -5.85
C ALA A 898 -5.06 116.23 -6.12
N GLY A 899 -4.64 116.02 -7.38
CA GLY A 899 -3.29 115.56 -7.73
C GLY A 899 -3.02 114.08 -7.44
N LEU A 900 -4.05 113.23 -7.53
CA LEU A 900 -3.94 111.78 -7.36
C LEU A 900 -3.69 111.07 -8.69
N ARG A 901 -2.98 109.94 -8.67
CA ARG A 901 -2.78 109.07 -9.84
C ARG A 901 -3.79 107.93 -9.80
N LEU A 902 -4.75 107.91 -10.73
CA LEU A 902 -5.77 106.88 -10.76
C LEU A 902 -5.53 105.88 -11.90
N ASN A 903 -5.82 104.61 -11.64
CA ASN A 903 -5.81 103.53 -12.65
C ASN A 903 -7.24 103.19 -13.04
N VAL A 904 -7.58 103.27 -14.33
CA VAL A 904 -8.90 102.90 -14.88
C VAL A 904 -8.77 101.92 -16.03
N HIS A 905 -9.65 100.91 -16.05
CA HIS A 905 -9.54 99.77 -16.98
C HIS A 905 -9.59 100.16 -18.48
N ASN A 906 -10.29 101.23 -18.84
CA ASN A 906 -10.41 101.68 -20.24
C ASN A 906 -9.16 102.44 -20.76
N ARG A 907 -8.29 102.91 -19.86
CA ARG A 907 -7.11 103.74 -20.20
C ARG A 907 -5.80 103.00 -19.94
N ASP A 908 -5.70 102.34 -18.79
CA ASP A 908 -4.41 101.91 -18.23
C ASP A 908 -4.16 100.41 -18.34
N PHE A 909 -5.15 99.62 -18.78
CA PHE A 909 -4.97 98.19 -19.02
C PHE A 909 -4.19 97.95 -20.30
N ILE A 910 -3.15 97.13 -20.21
CA ILE A 910 -2.29 96.80 -21.35
C ILE A 910 -3.06 95.88 -22.33
N PRO A 911 -3.32 96.31 -23.58
CA PRO A 911 -3.99 95.49 -24.57
C PRO A 911 -3.18 94.23 -24.88
N GLY A 912 -3.85 93.08 -25.01
CA GLY A 912 -3.21 91.78 -25.26
C GLY A 912 -2.79 91.01 -24.01
N ARG A 913 -2.87 91.58 -22.80
CA ARG A 913 -2.77 90.81 -21.54
C ARG A 913 -4.14 90.24 -21.12
N PRO A 914 -4.21 89.05 -20.49
CA PRO A 914 -5.47 88.55 -19.95
C PRO A 914 -6.05 89.51 -18.92
N ILE A 915 -7.35 89.82 -19.03
CA ILE A 915 -8.07 90.76 -18.14
C ILE A 915 -7.82 90.46 -16.65
N PRO A 916 -7.89 89.19 -16.16
CA PRO A 916 -7.54 88.86 -14.77
C PRO A 916 -6.14 89.31 -14.31
N SER A 917 -5.15 89.27 -15.20
CA SER A 917 -3.79 89.69 -14.90
C SER A 917 -3.65 91.20 -14.87
N ASN A 918 -4.41 91.93 -15.70
CA ASN A 918 -4.45 93.40 -15.66
C ASN A 918 -5.12 93.88 -14.37
N ILE A 919 -6.21 93.22 -13.97
CA ILE A 919 -6.91 93.50 -12.71
C ILE A 919 -6.01 93.27 -11.50
N VAL A 920 -5.38 92.09 -11.37
CA VAL A 920 -4.47 91.82 -10.24
C VAL A 920 -3.29 92.80 -10.23
N SER A 921 -2.76 93.15 -11.40
CA SER A 921 -1.69 94.15 -11.51
C SER A 921 -2.16 95.52 -11.03
N ALA A 922 -3.32 96.00 -11.48
CA ALA A 922 -3.89 97.29 -11.11
C ALA A 922 -4.21 97.36 -9.61
N VAL A 923 -4.74 96.28 -9.03
CA VAL A 923 -4.98 96.17 -7.58
C VAL A 923 -3.66 96.21 -6.80
N GLN A 924 -2.61 95.51 -7.26
CA GLN A 924 -1.30 95.48 -6.59
C GLN A 924 -0.49 96.77 -6.75
N SER A 925 -0.58 97.44 -7.90
CA SER A 925 0.14 98.68 -8.16
C SER A 925 -0.60 99.93 -7.65
N SER A 926 -1.82 99.76 -7.14
CA SER A 926 -2.61 100.84 -6.53
C SER A 926 -2.67 100.72 -5.01
N ARG A 927 -2.54 101.85 -4.31
CA ARG A 927 -2.65 101.90 -2.83
C ARG A 927 -4.04 101.47 -2.36
N ARG A 928 -5.09 101.99 -3.02
CA ARG A 928 -6.50 101.63 -2.78
C ARG A 928 -7.17 101.11 -4.05
N THR A 929 -8.30 100.44 -3.90
CA THR A 929 -9.25 100.13 -4.96
C THR A 929 -10.56 100.84 -4.63
N LEU A 930 -10.86 101.90 -5.37
CA LEU A 930 -12.07 102.69 -5.24
C LEU A 930 -13.19 102.03 -6.05
N VAL A 931 -14.21 101.50 -5.39
CA VAL A 931 -15.37 100.87 -6.01
C VAL A 931 -16.51 101.88 -6.09
N VAL A 932 -16.91 102.28 -7.30
CA VAL A 932 -17.99 103.24 -7.55
C VAL A 932 -19.32 102.48 -7.66
N LEU A 933 -20.03 102.34 -6.55
CA LEU A 933 -21.27 101.57 -6.46
C LEU A 933 -22.45 102.32 -7.08
N SER A 934 -22.93 101.78 -8.19
CA SER A 934 -24.17 102.13 -8.91
C SER A 934 -25.03 100.86 -9.11
N ARG A 935 -26.29 100.99 -9.56
CA ARG A 935 -27.13 99.85 -9.97
C ARG A 935 -26.51 99.08 -11.13
N GLU A 936 -25.84 99.80 -12.03
CA GLU A 936 -25.19 99.27 -13.21
C GLU A 936 -23.92 98.48 -12.84
N LEU A 937 -23.17 98.93 -11.82
CA LEU A 937 -21.99 98.20 -11.31
C LEU A 937 -22.38 96.81 -10.77
N VAL A 938 -23.50 96.72 -10.05
CA VAL A 938 -23.97 95.49 -9.41
C VAL A 938 -24.26 94.37 -10.41
N GLN A 939 -24.48 94.70 -11.69
CA GLN A 939 -24.74 93.74 -12.75
C GLN A 939 -23.47 93.31 -13.51
N SER A 940 -22.29 93.88 -13.19
CA SER A 940 -21.03 93.62 -13.89
C SER A 940 -20.29 92.40 -13.32
N GLU A 941 -20.19 91.33 -14.13
CA GLU A 941 -19.39 90.14 -13.84
C GLU A 941 -17.89 90.46 -13.61
N TRP A 942 -17.37 91.49 -14.29
CA TRP A 942 -15.96 91.90 -14.13
C TRP A 942 -15.73 92.66 -12.82
N CYS A 943 -16.70 93.46 -12.37
CA CYS A 943 -16.61 94.12 -11.07
C CYS A 943 -16.58 93.11 -9.91
N HIS A 944 -17.41 92.05 -9.97
CA HIS A 944 -17.36 90.97 -9.00
C HIS A 944 -15.97 90.32 -8.92
N TYR A 945 -15.33 90.15 -10.08
CA TYR A 945 -13.97 89.61 -10.14
C TYR A 945 -12.93 90.59 -9.57
N GLU A 946 -13.00 91.88 -9.91
CA GLU A 946 -12.13 92.94 -9.40
C GLU A 946 -12.21 93.07 -7.88
N MET A 947 -13.42 93.10 -7.34
CA MET A 947 -13.67 93.15 -5.91
C MET A 947 -13.13 91.90 -5.21
N GLN A 948 -13.35 90.69 -5.76
CA GLN A 948 -12.79 89.47 -5.18
C GLN A 948 -11.25 89.46 -5.19
N MET A 949 -10.61 89.99 -6.23
CA MET A 949 -9.14 90.11 -6.26
C MET A 949 -8.65 91.12 -5.21
N ALA A 950 -9.33 92.25 -5.05
CA ALA A 950 -9.03 93.25 -4.03
C ALA A 950 -9.26 92.74 -2.60
N THR A 951 -10.33 91.97 -2.34
CA THR A 951 -10.57 91.31 -1.04
C THR A 951 -9.48 90.27 -0.74
N MET A 952 -9.03 89.50 -1.74
CA MET A 952 -7.95 88.51 -1.55
C MET A 952 -6.61 89.19 -1.29
N GLU A 953 -6.31 90.29 -1.97
CA GLU A 953 -5.14 91.12 -1.75
C GLU A 953 -5.14 91.75 -0.35
N ALA A 954 -6.27 92.27 0.11
CA ALA A 954 -6.44 92.77 1.49
C ALA A 954 -6.20 91.67 2.52
N ALA A 955 -6.76 90.48 2.29
CA ALA A 955 -6.54 89.33 3.17
C ALA A 955 -5.10 88.79 3.14
N HIS A 956 -4.37 88.96 2.04
CA HIS A 956 -2.99 88.48 1.91
C HIS A 956 -1.95 89.44 2.48
N THR A 957 -2.12 90.75 2.24
CA THR A 957 -1.18 91.80 2.66
C THR A 957 -1.54 92.40 4.02
N GLY A 958 -2.78 92.25 4.47
CA GLY A 958 -3.31 92.92 5.66
C GLY A 958 -3.57 94.41 5.47
N ARG A 959 -3.34 94.95 4.27
CA ARG A 959 -3.61 96.35 3.93
C ARG A 959 -5.10 96.57 3.72
N ASP A 960 -5.55 97.78 4.02
CA ASP A 960 -6.92 98.18 3.74
C ASP A 960 -7.03 98.58 2.25
N VAL A 961 -7.50 97.65 1.41
CA VAL A 961 -7.49 97.83 -0.06
C VAL A 961 -8.76 98.50 -0.55
N LEU A 962 -9.91 98.13 -0.02
CA LEU A 962 -11.22 98.48 -0.59
C LEU A 962 -11.76 99.79 -0.01
N LEU A 963 -12.13 100.72 -0.89
CA LEU A 963 -12.83 101.95 -0.54
C LEU A 963 -14.10 102.05 -1.40
N PHE A 964 -15.27 102.18 -0.78
CA PHE A 964 -16.54 102.25 -1.51
C PHE A 964 -17.03 103.69 -1.66
N LEU A 965 -17.33 104.10 -2.89
CA LEU A 965 -18.06 105.32 -3.23
C LEU A 965 -19.49 104.93 -3.62
N LEU A 966 -20.48 105.30 -2.82
CA LEU A 966 -21.90 105.13 -3.17
C LEU A 966 -22.30 106.28 -4.09
N TYR A 967 -22.39 106.02 -5.41
CA TYR A 967 -22.78 107.02 -6.41
C TYR A 967 -24.29 107.29 -6.38
N GLU A 968 -25.09 106.25 -6.13
CA GLU A 968 -26.53 106.33 -5.91
C GLU A 968 -27.01 105.36 -4.82
N ASP A 969 -28.21 105.59 -4.28
CA ASP A 969 -28.83 104.70 -3.31
C ASP A 969 -29.34 103.42 -3.98
N VAL A 970 -28.58 102.33 -3.84
CA VAL A 970 -28.97 100.98 -4.28
C VAL A 970 -29.65 100.24 -3.13
N PRO A 971 -30.91 99.78 -3.28
CA PRO A 971 -31.61 99.03 -2.23
C PRO A 971 -30.86 97.76 -1.82
N SER A 972 -30.77 97.48 -0.52
CA SER A 972 -30.00 96.34 0.01
C SER A 972 -30.43 94.98 -0.52
N GLN A 973 -31.68 94.85 -1.00
CA GLN A 973 -32.20 93.61 -1.61
C GLN A 973 -31.62 93.32 -2.99
N GLN A 974 -31.10 94.35 -3.68
CA GLN A 974 -30.50 94.23 -5.01
C GLN A 974 -28.99 94.01 -4.94
N LEU A 975 -28.37 94.17 -3.77
CA LEU A 975 -26.94 93.97 -3.58
C LEU A 975 -26.61 92.46 -3.42
N PRO A 976 -25.68 91.91 -4.24
CA PRO A 976 -25.14 90.57 -4.07
C PRO A 976 -24.50 90.38 -2.69
N ARG A 977 -24.54 89.14 -2.17
CA ARG A 977 -24.10 88.84 -0.80
C ARG A 977 -22.63 89.21 -0.53
N ASP A 978 -21.76 89.06 -1.52
CA ASP A 978 -20.35 89.42 -1.47
C ASP A 978 -20.13 90.94 -1.42
N VAL A 979 -20.93 91.72 -2.16
CA VAL A 979 -20.90 93.19 -2.09
C VAL A 979 -21.42 93.69 -0.74
N MET A 980 -22.53 93.11 -0.27
CA MET A 980 -23.10 93.40 1.06
C MET A 980 -22.13 93.11 2.20
N TYR A 981 -21.44 91.96 2.15
CA TYR A 981 -20.45 91.59 3.15
C TYR A 981 -19.31 92.61 3.24
N ASN A 982 -18.75 93.03 2.08
CA ASN A 982 -17.67 94.01 2.05
C ASN A 982 -18.12 95.42 2.47
N LEU A 983 -19.33 95.85 2.10
CA LEU A 983 -19.92 97.12 2.53
C LEU A 983 -20.20 97.18 4.05
N GLN A 984 -20.51 96.04 4.67
CA GLN A 984 -20.68 95.95 6.13
C GLN A 984 -19.35 95.94 6.88
N SER A 985 -18.27 95.46 6.25
CA SER A 985 -16.94 95.37 6.86
C SER A 985 -16.04 96.58 6.60
N SER A 986 -16.41 97.49 5.69
CA SER A 986 -15.59 98.64 5.28
C SER A 986 -16.35 99.95 5.40
N THR A 987 -15.63 101.06 5.60
CA THR A 987 -16.22 102.40 5.56
C THR A 987 -16.45 102.83 4.10
N TYR A 988 -17.55 103.54 3.84
CA TYR A 988 -17.92 104.03 2.52
C TYR A 988 -18.16 105.54 2.55
N ILE A 989 -18.09 106.18 1.39
CA ILE A 989 -18.41 107.60 1.21
C ILE A 989 -19.56 107.74 0.22
N THR A 990 -20.54 108.58 0.54
CA THR A 990 -21.73 108.81 -0.29
C THR A 990 -21.57 110.05 -1.15
N PHE A 991 -21.94 109.95 -2.43
CA PHE A 991 -21.98 111.08 -3.33
C PHE A 991 -23.20 111.98 -3.00
N PRO A 992 -23.03 113.29 -2.77
CA PRO A 992 -24.12 114.17 -2.34
C PRO A 992 -25.13 114.50 -3.46
N GLY A 993 -24.87 114.10 -4.71
CA GLY A 993 -25.75 114.30 -5.86
C GLY A 993 -25.62 115.68 -6.52
N THR A 994 -26.02 115.77 -7.79
CA THR A 994 -25.82 116.97 -8.66
C THR A 994 -26.62 118.21 -8.26
N ARG A 995 -27.54 118.12 -7.28
CA ARG A 995 -28.37 119.23 -6.77
C ARG A 995 -27.98 119.69 -5.36
N ALA A 996 -26.86 119.20 -4.82
CA ALA A 996 -26.39 119.55 -3.48
C ALA A 996 -25.77 120.97 -3.42
N GLU A 997 -25.69 121.55 -2.22
CA GLU A 997 -25.00 122.82 -2.02
C GLU A 997 -23.51 122.72 -2.45
N PRO A 998 -22.95 123.75 -3.13
CA PRO A 998 -21.57 123.72 -3.62
C PRO A 998 -20.50 123.49 -2.52
N SER A 999 -20.80 123.86 -1.28
CA SER A 999 -19.96 123.61 -0.10
C SER A 999 -19.85 122.11 0.22
N LEU A 1000 -20.96 121.38 0.16
CA LEU A 1000 -21.04 119.95 0.44
C LEU A 1000 -20.32 119.09 -0.61
N VAL A 1001 -20.43 119.48 -1.89
CA VAL A 1001 -19.72 118.78 -2.99
C VAL A 1001 -18.21 118.95 -2.87
N ARG A 1002 -17.73 120.15 -2.50
CA ARG A 1002 -16.30 120.41 -2.28
C ARG A 1002 -15.74 119.64 -1.08
N ASP A 1003 -16.50 119.56 0.02
CA ASP A 1003 -16.13 118.77 1.19
C ASP A 1003 -16.08 117.27 0.89
N PHE A 1004 -17.00 116.77 0.07
CA PHE A 1004 -17.01 115.38 -0.41
C PHE A 1004 -15.72 115.03 -1.16
N TRP A 1005 -15.34 115.81 -2.18
CA TRP A 1005 -14.13 115.56 -2.98
C TRP A 1005 -12.86 115.60 -2.11
N THR A 1006 -12.81 116.54 -1.16
CA THR A 1006 -11.70 116.65 -0.21
C THR A 1006 -11.58 115.40 0.68
N ARG A 1007 -12.71 114.90 1.19
CA ARG A 1007 -12.76 113.67 2.02
C ARG A 1007 -12.41 112.42 1.23
N LEU A 1008 -12.92 112.29 0.00
CA LEU A 1008 -12.61 111.16 -0.88
C LEU A 1008 -11.12 111.12 -1.21
N ALA A 1009 -10.53 112.26 -1.59
CA ALA A 1009 -9.10 112.34 -1.88
C ALA A 1009 -8.23 112.04 -0.64
N GLN A 1010 -8.67 112.44 0.56
CA GLN A 1010 -7.97 112.09 1.79
C GLN A 1010 -8.08 110.60 2.12
N ALA A 1011 -9.25 109.98 1.92
CA ALA A 1011 -9.46 108.55 2.15
C ALA A 1011 -8.63 107.67 1.20
N ILE A 1012 -8.36 108.14 -0.03
CA ILE A 1012 -7.49 107.43 -0.98
C ILE A 1012 -6.00 107.50 -0.57
N ARG A 1013 -5.58 108.59 0.09
CA ARG A 1013 -4.18 108.81 0.52
C ARG A 1013 -3.79 108.05 1.79
N GLN A 1014 -4.77 107.78 2.66
CA GLN A 1014 -4.61 106.97 3.86
C GLN A 1014 -4.53 105.50 3.50
#